data_AF-A0A1W9R6X6-F1
#
_entry.id   AF-A0A1W9R6X6-F1
#
_cell.length_a   1.000
_cell.length_b   1.000
_cell.length_c   1.000
_cell.angle_alpha   90.00
_cell.angle_beta   90.00
_cell.angle_gamma   90.00
#
_symmetry.space_group_name_H-M   'P 1'
#
loop_
_entity.id
_entity.type
_entity.pdbx_description
1 polymer ?
#
loop_
_entity_poly.entity_id
_entity_poly.type
_entity_poly.pdbx_seq_one_letter_code
_entity_poly.pdbx_strand_id
1 'polypeptide(L)'
;MRHLIPLFFIILLGIAAHSNPIVESDAYISEIYFDENDNWTIEIFCYYINEDNNDFIFHTSEGTADISFYAGNSEIILITADDLSTPLTINRDGDFIYLTQFDDYYLLCDTVSFGNSPGATVNAPLIGESLVNVIVVDYGFAFNNICWLVIDTAPSLGYISEPVKQSFSGYLRDNTGTAIPNVEINYGAIGDLPKIWTDENGYFESNSMFCKNYTVKIGEDIILEDPLTIYFDNPVYREYDYNGPGKIQAEGYCYLQNASSHEGTTVYFRKNCPEWIIDSTVTDSEGHFNIELDIGYYSIIYMHENYYPEYSFDDNNMFVNNNLYGITLNPGFVNVILGNNQNGIWSSNYPFWILGNVIIDDDDTLLISEGCEIEIKDKFIFDVKGRLIINGTEGDSVYFHKIAEVYFPYEYSIAFNGTNSNNSLINYAVFNGSGAGLKFDNASVILKNSRFYYNFISIGTFGNSKPLIDSTLFTKGRIKCYGNSIPTISHSVFSGNYSSIVSADSSGFNLFNNLFLETGHPVSIYTDSVICSNNLFYNCTSPVSIYEDRNPVIDNNIFVGNHNALAFINCYANQTRVRYNCFWNNEGDFTSSFGSLPPFIGELSQLNYNNDSCDFYYNIFVYPAFTDTLNNDFHLTELSPCIDAGNPESSFDPDLTIADIGPYYFYHITSINDNYADNLEFFRVFPNPAGSDINIAYKLKPDTKAVDVRLKVFDLNGSEIISEGFHGQTMLSLRLSNNNISYGTYFFVLELENKTVAIEKVIVK
;
A
#
# COMPACT_ATOMS: atom_id res chain seq x y z
N MET A 1 -54.67 34.84 5.22
CA MET A 1 -55.12 35.53 6.45
C MET A 1 -54.46 34.81 7.62
N ARG A 2 -53.77 35.55 8.48
CA ARG A 2 -52.85 35.09 9.53
C ARG A 2 -53.51 34.15 10.53
N HIS A 3 -52.79 33.12 10.98
CA HIS A 3 -52.76 32.75 12.40
C HIS A 3 -51.31 32.53 12.84
N LEU A 4 -50.91 33.30 13.85
CA LEU A 4 -49.65 33.26 14.57
C LEU A 4 -49.51 31.95 15.34
N ILE A 5 -48.31 31.37 15.35
CA ILE A 5 -47.81 30.53 16.45
C ILE A 5 -46.50 31.20 16.92
N PRO A 6 -46.36 31.52 18.22
CA PRO A 6 -45.21 32.25 18.73
C PRO A 6 -43.97 31.35 18.79
N LEU A 7 -42.90 31.85 18.19
CA LEU A 7 -41.55 31.30 18.27
C LEU A 7 -41.00 31.54 19.70
N PHE A 8 -40.85 30.49 20.48
CA PHE A 8 -40.08 30.56 21.73
C PHE A 8 -38.59 30.55 21.38
N PHE A 9 -37.97 31.72 21.47
CA PHE A 9 -36.52 31.85 21.55
C PHE A 9 -36.06 31.26 22.90
N ILE A 10 -35.42 30.10 22.87
CA ILE A 10 -34.60 29.65 23.99
C ILE A 10 -33.27 30.41 23.87
N ILE A 11 -33.10 31.38 24.77
CA ILE A 11 -31.83 32.03 25.06
C ILE A 11 -30.93 30.95 25.67
N LEU A 12 -30.02 30.38 24.87
CA LEU A 12 -28.86 29.69 25.40
C LEU A 12 -27.96 30.77 26.02
N LEU A 13 -28.14 31.01 27.32
CA LEU A 13 -27.10 31.57 28.15
C LEU A 13 -25.94 30.58 28.11
N GLY A 14 -24.95 30.89 27.28
CA GLY A 14 -23.64 30.27 27.33
C GLY A 14 -23.01 30.55 28.69
N ILE A 15 -23.35 29.70 29.66
CA ILE A 15 -22.44 29.40 30.74
C ILE A 15 -21.36 28.57 30.06
N ALA A 16 -20.17 29.15 29.90
CA ALA A 16 -18.97 28.36 29.74
C ALA A 16 -18.86 27.49 31.00
N ALA A 17 -19.49 26.33 30.97
CA ALA A 17 -19.04 25.22 31.79
C ALA A 17 -17.64 24.94 31.23
N HIS A 18 -16.62 25.45 31.92
CA HIS A 18 -15.36 24.74 31.95
C HIS A 18 -15.74 23.34 32.42
N SER A 19 -15.84 22.40 31.49
CA SER A 19 -15.71 21.00 31.82
C SER A 19 -14.40 20.92 32.60
N ASN A 20 -14.49 20.60 33.90
CA ASN A 20 -13.34 20.03 34.55
C ASN A 20 -12.87 18.88 33.65
N PRO A 21 -11.55 18.72 33.43
CA PRO A 21 -11.08 17.47 32.86
C PRO A 21 -11.73 16.34 33.68
N ILE A 22 -12.41 15.42 32.99
CA ILE A 22 -12.70 14.13 33.60
C ILE A 22 -11.30 13.59 33.91
N VAL A 23 -10.94 13.55 35.19
CA VAL A 23 -9.74 12.83 35.61
C VAL A 23 -10.06 11.38 35.26
N GLU A 24 -9.44 10.85 34.21
CA GLU A 24 -9.47 9.41 33.98
C GLU A 24 -8.76 8.76 35.16
N SER A 25 -9.39 7.73 35.73
CA SER A 25 -8.78 6.97 36.82
C SER A 25 -7.52 6.28 36.32
N ASP A 26 -6.45 6.39 37.10
CA ASP A 26 -5.20 5.70 36.83
C ASP A 26 -5.24 4.23 37.25
N ALA A 27 -6.37 3.71 37.74
CA ALA A 27 -6.53 2.31 38.15
C ALA A 27 -7.77 1.64 37.52
N TYR A 28 -7.66 0.35 37.22
CA TYR A 28 -8.78 -0.49 36.77
C TYR A 28 -8.63 -1.94 37.24
N ILE A 29 -9.73 -2.71 37.22
CA ILE A 29 -9.71 -4.13 37.60
C ILE A 29 -9.19 -4.92 36.39
N SER A 30 -8.06 -5.60 36.55
CA SER A 30 -7.44 -6.38 35.48
C SER A 30 -7.88 -7.85 35.49
N GLU A 31 -8.10 -8.44 36.67
CA GLU A 31 -8.46 -9.87 36.81
C GLU A 31 -9.33 -10.12 38.04
N ILE A 32 -10.27 -11.08 37.95
CA ILE A 32 -11.06 -11.62 39.06
C ILE A 32 -10.95 -13.14 39.00
N TYR A 33 -10.39 -13.75 40.03
CA TYR A 33 -10.16 -15.19 40.12
C TYR A 33 -10.96 -15.80 41.27
N PHE A 34 -11.50 -17.02 41.09
CA PHE A 34 -12.13 -17.80 42.15
C PHE A 34 -11.41 -19.14 42.34
N ASP A 35 -10.93 -19.41 43.55
CA ASP A 35 -10.19 -20.63 43.88
C ASP A 35 -11.08 -21.88 44.04
N GLU A 36 -10.46 -23.05 44.28
CA GLU A 36 -11.17 -24.34 44.48
C GLU A 36 -12.19 -24.34 45.62
N ASN A 37 -12.08 -23.41 46.57
CA ASN A 37 -12.98 -23.24 47.71
C ASN A 37 -13.98 -22.10 47.52
N ASP A 38 -14.06 -21.52 46.30
CA ASP A 38 -14.89 -20.37 45.95
C ASP A 38 -14.46 -19.05 46.61
N ASN A 39 -13.20 -18.95 47.06
CA ASN A 39 -12.66 -17.69 47.53
C ASN A 39 -12.21 -16.85 46.33
N TRP A 40 -12.54 -15.56 46.35
CA TRP A 40 -12.19 -14.63 45.28
C TRP A 40 -10.85 -13.94 45.54
N THR A 41 -10.14 -13.61 44.47
CA THR A 41 -8.98 -12.70 44.44
C THR A 41 -9.19 -11.72 43.29
N ILE A 42 -8.99 -10.42 43.56
CA ILE A 42 -9.07 -9.37 42.55
C ILE A 42 -7.67 -8.81 42.31
N GLU A 43 -7.32 -8.62 41.04
CA GLU A 43 -6.16 -7.85 40.62
C GLU A 43 -6.59 -6.45 40.13
N ILE A 44 -5.91 -5.42 40.63
CA ILE A 44 -6.03 -4.04 40.16
C ILE A 44 -4.71 -3.64 39.50
N PHE A 45 -4.79 -3.06 38.30
CA PHE A 45 -3.66 -2.45 37.62
C PHE A 45 -3.71 -0.92 37.76
N CYS A 46 -2.57 -0.29 38.05
CA CYS A 46 -2.42 1.16 38.22
C CYS A 46 -1.39 1.75 37.24
N TYR A 47 -1.81 2.66 36.35
CA TYR A 47 -1.00 3.38 35.36
C TYR A 47 -0.02 4.39 35.99
N TYR A 48 -0.45 5.11 37.02
CA TYR A 48 0.37 6.10 37.71
C TYR A 48 0.29 5.91 39.23
N ILE A 49 1.46 5.92 39.85
CA ILE A 49 1.63 5.65 41.27
C ILE A 49 1.84 7.00 41.96
N ASN A 50 0.83 7.48 42.70
CA ASN A 50 0.95 8.67 43.54
C ASN A 50 1.10 8.24 45.01
N GLU A 51 2.04 8.84 45.75
CA GLU A 51 2.34 8.46 47.15
C GLU A 51 1.14 8.69 48.10
N ASP A 52 0.14 9.48 47.69
CA ASP A 52 -1.01 9.93 48.48
C ASP A 52 -2.37 9.29 48.10
N ASN A 53 -2.47 8.46 47.06
CA ASN A 53 -3.76 8.03 46.46
C ASN A 53 -4.19 6.58 46.76
N ASN A 54 -4.37 6.18 48.03
CA ASN A 54 -4.58 4.76 48.38
C ASN A 54 -5.85 4.44 49.21
N ASP A 55 -7.00 5.05 48.90
CA ASP A 55 -8.30 4.59 49.42
C ASP A 55 -9.16 4.03 48.27
N PHE A 56 -8.96 2.75 47.94
CA PHE A 56 -9.87 2.02 47.05
C PHE A 56 -11.06 1.48 47.84
N ILE A 57 -12.25 1.69 47.29
CA ILE A 57 -13.51 1.22 47.83
C ILE A 57 -14.18 0.34 46.78
N PHE A 58 -14.50 -0.88 47.19
CA PHE A 58 -15.27 -1.84 46.42
C PHE A 58 -16.74 -1.72 46.75
N HIS A 59 -17.58 -1.69 45.74
CA HIS A 59 -19.03 -1.82 45.87
C HIS A 59 -19.48 -3.06 45.11
N THR A 60 -20.15 -3.95 45.81
CA THR A 60 -20.65 -5.24 45.30
C THR A 60 -22.16 -5.33 45.51
N SER A 61 -22.81 -6.40 45.04
CA SER A 61 -24.23 -6.63 45.34
C SER A 61 -24.52 -6.79 46.84
N GLU A 62 -23.54 -7.22 47.63
CA GLU A 62 -23.68 -7.52 49.07
C GLU A 62 -23.25 -6.38 49.99
N GLY A 63 -22.57 -5.36 49.46
CA GLY A 63 -22.18 -4.19 50.24
C GLY A 63 -20.92 -3.49 49.74
N THR A 64 -20.38 -2.64 50.60
CA THR A 64 -19.22 -1.78 50.31
C THR A 64 -18.13 -2.01 51.35
N ALA A 65 -16.87 -2.03 50.94
CA ALA A 65 -15.72 -2.14 51.84
C ALA A 65 -14.48 -1.45 51.27
N ASP A 66 -13.66 -0.96 52.20
CA ASP A 66 -12.37 -0.34 51.90
C ASP A 66 -11.26 -1.38 52.01
N ILE A 67 -10.10 -1.14 51.39
CA ILE A 67 -8.90 -1.95 51.63
C ILE A 67 -8.33 -1.62 53.02
N SER A 68 -7.89 -2.65 53.76
CA SER A 68 -7.38 -2.57 55.13
C SER A 68 -5.86 -2.37 55.26
N PHE A 69 -5.15 -2.34 54.12
CA PHE A 69 -3.69 -2.22 54.05
C PHE A 69 -3.26 -1.17 53.03
N TYR A 70 -2.04 -0.64 53.21
CA TYR A 70 -1.42 0.28 52.26
C TYR A 70 -0.69 -0.51 51.17
N ALA A 71 -1.15 -0.41 49.91
CA ALA A 71 -0.63 -1.19 48.78
C ALA A 71 0.77 -0.75 48.29
N GLY A 72 1.25 0.43 48.69
CA GLY A 72 2.55 0.96 48.28
C GLY A 72 2.63 1.29 46.79
N ASN A 73 3.85 1.43 46.26
CA ASN A 73 4.14 1.79 44.87
C ASN A 73 4.14 0.57 43.93
N SER A 74 3.15 -0.31 44.06
CA SER A 74 3.04 -1.48 43.19
C SER A 74 2.16 -1.15 41.98
N GLU A 75 2.63 -1.41 40.76
CA GLU A 75 1.81 -1.28 39.53
C GLU A 75 0.62 -2.24 39.53
N ILE A 76 0.71 -3.33 40.30
CA ILE A 76 -0.30 -4.37 40.43
C ILE A 76 -0.60 -4.63 41.89
N ILE A 77 -1.88 -4.66 42.25
CA ILE A 77 -2.38 -4.85 43.62
C ILE A 77 -3.31 -6.06 43.64
N LEU A 78 -3.02 -7.02 44.52
CA LEU A 78 -3.82 -8.23 44.74
C LEU A 78 -4.64 -8.08 46.02
N ILE A 79 -5.93 -8.38 45.93
CA ILE A 79 -6.90 -8.14 47.00
C ILE A 79 -7.75 -9.38 47.20
N THR A 80 -7.86 -9.81 48.45
CA THR A 80 -8.72 -10.90 48.91
C THR A 80 -9.71 -10.39 49.95
N ALA A 81 -10.65 -11.23 50.39
CA ALA A 81 -11.61 -10.86 51.43
C ALA A 81 -10.95 -10.47 52.78
N ASP A 82 -9.80 -11.07 53.12
CA ASP A 82 -9.05 -10.77 54.35
C ASP A 82 -8.37 -9.39 54.30
N ASP A 83 -8.19 -8.86 53.10
CA ASP A 83 -7.58 -7.56 52.88
C ASP A 83 -8.57 -6.40 53.00
N LEU A 84 -9.87 -6.67 53.20
CA LEU A 84 -10.91 -5.65 53.31
C LEU A 84 -11.20 -5.24 54.77
N SER A 85 -11.53 -3.97 54.97
CA SER A 85 -11.90 -3.39 56.28
C SER A 85 -13.17 -4.03 56.86
N THR A 86 -14.06 -4.49 55.98
CA THR A 86 -15.22 -5.31 56.30
C THR A 86 -15.31 -6.47 55.31
N PRO A 87 -15.56 -7.72 55.76
CA PRO A 87 -15.67 -8.86 54.86
C PRO A 87 -16.77 -8.65 53.81
N LEU A 88 -16.42 -8.77 52.53
CA LEU A 88 -17.35 -8.81 51.42
C LEU A 88 -17.34 -10.18 50.75
N THR A 89 -18.51 -10.62 50.30
CA THR A 89 -18.66 -11.78 49.43
C THR A 89 -18.90 -11.29 48.02
N ILE A 90 -18.21 -11.89 47.05
CA ILE A 90 -18.48 -11.68 45.64
C ILE A 90 -19.14 -12.94 45.12
N ASN A 91 -20.34 -12.81 44.55
CA ASN A 91 -21.07 -13.97 44.06
C ASN A 91 -20.54 -14.42 42.70
N ARG A 92 -19.84 -15.56 42.66
CA ARG A 92 -19.30 -16.12 41.41
C ARG A 92 -20.35 -16.33 40.33
N ASP A 93 -21.56 -16.76 40.70
CA ASP A 93 -22.66 -16.99 39.76
C ASP A 93 -23.21 -15.70 39.14
N GLY A 94 -22.85 -14.53 39.69
CA GLY A 94 -23.10 -13.24 39.09
C GLY A 94 -23.12 -12.10 40.12
N ASP A 95 -22.30 -11.08 39.87
CA ASP A 95 -22.18 -9.88 40.70
C ASP A 95 -21.88 -8.66 39.82
N PHE A 96 -21.89 -7.48 40.43
CA PHE A 96 -21.28 -6.26 39.89
C PHE A 96 -20.20 -5.78 40.85
N ILE A 97 -19.13 -5.21 40.32
CA ILE A 97 -18.08 -4.58 41.12
C ILE A 97 -17.88 -3.16 40.59
N TYR A 98 -18.10 -2.17 41.46
CA TYR A 98 -17.65 -0.80 41.22
C TYR A 98 -16.39 -0.57 42.04
N LEU A 99 -15.32 -0.18 41.36
CA LEU A 99 -14.09 0.28 42.00
C LEU A 99 -14.10 1.79 42.02
N THR A 100 -13.99 2.39 43.21
CA THR A 100 -13.84 3.83 43.37
C THR A 100 -12.58 4.15 44.15
N GLN A 101 -11.91 5.24 43.81
CA GLN A 101 -10.73 5.75 44.50
C GLN A 101 -11.03 7.13 45.06
N PHE A 102 -10.50 7.44 46.25
CA PHE A 102 -10.59 8.78 46.81
C PHE A 102 -9.38 9.62 46.41
N ASP A 103 -9.60 10.66 45.59
CA ASP A 103 -8.61 11.69 45.22
C ASP A 103 -9.28 13.08 45.25
N ASP A 104 -9.26 13.73 46.42
CA ASP A 104 -10.05 14.93 46.82
C ASP A 104 -11.61 14.81 46.67
N TYR A 105 -12.08 13.86 45.85
CA TYR A 105 -13.45 13.42 45.58
C TYR A 105 -13.43 11.90 45.29
N TYR A 106 -14.59 11.23 45.37
CA TYR A 106 -14.70 9.84 44.91
C TYR A 106 -14.71 9.78 43.38
N LEU A 107 -13.66 9.19 42.80
CA LEU A 107 -13.52 8.93 41.37
C LEU A 107 -13.95 7.49 41.07
N LEU A 108 -14.76 7.29 40.02
CA LEU A 108 -15.09 5.96 39.52
C LEU A 108 -13.92 5.45 38.68
N CYS A 109 -13.33 4.34 39.10
CA CYS A 109 -12.17 3.75 38.48
C CYS A 109 -12.56 2.76 37.39
N ASP A 110 -13.41 1.80 37.74
CA ASP A 110 -13.84 0.76 36.84
C ASP A 110 -15.19 0.19 37.25
N THR A 111 -15.85 -0.48 36.31
CA THR A 111 -17.12 -1.17 36.51
C THR A 111 -17.12 -2.49 35.75
N VAL A 112 -17.35 -3.57 36.48
CA VAL A 112 -17.50 -4.91 35.91
C VAL A 112 -18.80 -5.52 36.38
N SER A 113 -19.51 -6.20 35.48
CA SER A 113 -20.70 -6.99 35.80
C SER A 113 -20.60 -8.31 35.05
N PHE A 114 -20.83 -9.42 35.75
CA PHE A 114 -20.63 -10.76 35.22
C PHE A 114 -21.72 -11.74 35.67
N GLY A 115 -21.77 -12.89 35.01
CA GLY A 115 -22.71 -13.98 35.34
C GLY A 115 -24.17 -13.56 35.19
N ASN A 116 -24.99 -13.88 36.20
CA ASN A 116 -26.42 -13.60 36.22
C ASN A 116 -26.78 -12.13 36.59
N SER A 117 -25.79 -11.24 36.72
CA SER A 117 -26.01 -9.84 37.09
C SER A 117 -26.64 -9.04 35.93
N PRO A 118 -27.61 -8.13 36.18
CA PRO A 118 -28.16 -7.26 35.14
C PRO A 118 -27.08 -6.41 34.46
N GLY A 119 -27.02 -6.46 33.12
CA GLY A 119 -26.01 -5.74 32.35
C GLY A 119 -24.66 -6.43 32.27
N ALA A 120 -24.54 -7.68 32.74
CA ALA A 120 -23.33 -8.48 32.60
C ALA A 120 -22.90 -8.65 31.13
N THR A 121 -21.61 -8.42 30.87
CA THR A 121 -21.00 -8.54 29.53
C THR A 121 -20.16 -9.80 29.36
N VAL A 122 -19.94 -10.55 30.46
CA VAL A 122 -19.17 -11.79 30.53
C VAL A 122 -19.86 -12.81 31.45
N ASN A 123 -19.60 -14.11 31.22
CA ASN A 123 -20.15 -15.19 32.03
C ASN A 123 -19.62 -15.22 33.46
N ALA A 124 -20.30 -15.98 34.31
CA ALA A 124 -19.76 -16.43 35.58
C ALA A 124 -18.57 -17.38 35.32
N PRO A 125 -17.41 -17.18 35.96
CA PRO A 125 -16.31 -18.12 35.87
C PRO A 125 -16.66 -19.42 36.61
N LEU A 126 -16.15 -20.57 36.14
CA LEU A 126 -16.20 -21.82 36.90
C LEU A 126 -15.23 -21.77 38.09
N ILE A 127 -15.33 -22.75 39.00
CA ILE A 127 -14.39 -22.89 40.10
C ILE A 127 -12.99 -23.09 39.52
N GLY A 128 -12.04 -22.29 39.98
CA GLY A 128 -10.69 -22.25 39.45
C GLY A 128 -10.53 -21.33 38.24
N GLU A 129 -11.58 -20.72 37.67
CA GLU A 129 -11.43 -19.84 36.50
C GLU A 129 -11.25 -18.35 36.84
N SER A 130 -10.60 -17.62 35.94
CA SER A 130 -10.45 -16.15 35.98
C SER A 130 -11.29 -15.41 34.94
N LEU A 131 -11.82 -14.25 35.33
CA LEU A 131 -12.28 -13.18 34.43
C LEU A 131 -11.15 -12.16 34.26
N VAL A 132 -10.82 -11.81 33.03
CA VAL A 132 -9.74 -10.85 32.74
C VAL A 132 -10.20 -9.76 31.79
N ASN A 133 -9.70 -8.57 32.05
CA ASN A 133 -9.90 -7.39 31.25
C ASN A 133 -8.82 -7.31 30.14
N VAL A 134 -9.21 -7.58 28.90
CA VAL A 134 -8.30 -7.57 27.74
C VAL A 134 -8.53 -6.32 26.88
N ILE A 135 -7.45 -5.60 26.58
CA ILE A 135 -7.44 -4.53 25.58
C ILE A 135 -7.25 -5.18 24.20
N VAL A 136 -8.30 -5.20 23.39
CA VAL A 136 -8.21 -5.66 22.00
C VAL A 136 -7.85 -4.45 21.13
N VAL A 137 -6.66 -4.49 20.51
CA VAL A 137 -6.23 -3.48 19.53
C VAL A 137 -6.87 -3.82 18.19
N ASP A 138 -7.83 -3.01 17.75
CA ASP A 138 -8.40 -3.07 16.42
C ASP A 138 -7.40 -2.47 15.41
N TYR A 139 -6.98 -3.22 14.40
CA TYR A 139 -6.01 -2.75 13.39
C TYR A 139 -6.59 -1.69 12.44
N GLY A 140 -7.86 -1.28 12.59
CA GLY A 140 -8.51 -0.28 11.72
C GLY A 140 -8.97 1.01 12.39
N PHE A 141 -9.22 1.03 13.70
CA PHE A 141 -9.77 2.19 14.41
C PHE A 141 -9.11 2.37 15.78
N ALA A 142 -8.71 3.60 16.11
CA ALA A 142 -8.08 3.97 17.38
C ALA A 142 -9.06 4.01 18.58
N PHE A 143 -9.86 2.96 18.76
CA PHE A 143 -10.70 2.78 19.94
C PHE A 143 -10.28 1.49 20.65
N ASN A 144 -9.68 1.64 21.84
CA ASN A 144 -9.43 0.53 22.76
C ASN A 144 -10.77 0.01 23.28
N ASN A 145 -11.31 -1.04 22.68
CA ASN A 145 -12.49 -1.71 23.23
C ASN A 145 -12.03 -2.66 24.35
N ILE A 146 -12.27 -2.23 25.58
CA ILE A 146 -12.06 -3.00 26.81
C ILE A 146 -13.09 -4.15 26.84
N CYS A 147 -12.62 -5.41 26.88
CA CYS A 147 -13.48 -6.59 26.89
C CYS A 147 -13.15 -7.50 28.08
N TRP A 148 -14.15 -7.84 28.88
CA TRP A 148 -14.04 -8.88 29.91
C TRP A 148 -14.20 -10.27 29.28
N LEU A 149 -13.23 -11.17 29.50
CA LEU A 149 -13.18 -12.53 28.96
C LEU A 149 -12.88 -13.54 30.07
N VAL A 150 -13.30 -14.81 29.89
CA VAL A 150 -12.89 -15.93 30.76
C VAL A 150 -11.61 -16.56 30.17
N ILE A 151 -10.48 -16.61 30.88
CA ILE A 151 -9.19 -16.93 30.20
C ILE A 151 -8.25 -18.00 30.80
N ASP A 152 -8.41 -18.53 32.02
CA ASP A 152 -7.60 -19.67 32.52
C ASP A 152 -8.21 -20.29 33.81
N THR A 153 -7.75 -21.50 34.17
CA THR A 153 -7.95 -22.22 35.46
C THR A 153 -6.87 -21.94 36.52
N ALA A 154 -5.85 -21.14 36.19
CA ALA A 154 -4.85 -20.63 37.12
C ALA A 154 -4.78 -19.10 36.99
N PRO A 155 -4.64 -18.35 38.09
CA PRO A 155 -4.71 -16.90 38.00
C PRO A 155 -3.46 -16.36 37.32
N SER A 156 -3.61 -15.44 36.35
CA SER A 156 -2.50 -14.88 35.58
C SER A 156 -1.80 -13.71 36.27
N LEU A 157 -1.90 -13.64 37.59
CA LEU A 157 -1.50 -12.49 38.42
C LEU A 157 -0.13 -11.95 38.03
N GLY A 158 -0.06 -10.68 37.65
CA GLY A 158 1.17 -10.03 37.19
C GLY A 158 1.50 -10.16 35.71
N TYR A 159 0.65 -10.80 34.90
CA TYR A 159 0.88 -11.07 33.48
C TYR A 159 -0.39 -10.94 32.65
N ILE A 160 -0.36 -10.14 31.59
CA ILE A 160 -1.44 -10.10 30.60
C ILE A 160 -1.39 -11.39 29.79
N SER A 161 -2.25 -12.36 30.13
CA SER A 161 -2.35 -13.61 29.37
C SER A 161 -3.12 -13.40 28.06
N GLU A 162 -2.66 -14.03 26.97
CA GLU A 162 -3.41 -14.02 25.72
C GLU A 162 -4.72 -14.79 25.90
N PRO A 163 -5.87 -14.24 25.49
CA PRO A 163 -7.15 -14.92 25.66
C PRO A 163 -7.17 -16.24 24.90
N VAL A 164 -7.55 -17.32 25.59
CA VAL A 164 -7.69 -18.65 24.98
C VAL A 164 -8.89 -18.66 24.04
N LYS A 165 -8.65 -19.14 22.80
CA LYS A 165 -9.68 -19.33 21.78
C LYS A 165 -10.09 -20.79 21.71
N GLN A 166 -11.39 -21.02 21.53
CA GLN A 166 -11.99 -22.34 21.46
C GLN A 166 -12.63 -22.59 20.09
N SER A 167 -12.89 -23.86 19.83
CA SER A 167 -13.60 -24.28 18.63
C SER A 167 -15.12 -24.30 18.85
N PHE A 168 -15.83 -23.82 17.84
CA PHE A 168 -17.27 -23.84 17.76
C PHE A 168 -17.67 -24.42 16.40
N SER A 169 -18.58 -25.38 16.38
CA SER A 169 -19.08 -25.96 15.13
C SER A 169 -20.54 -26.35 15.23
N GLY A 170 -21.15 -26.63 14.09
CA GLY A 170 -22.56 -26.97 14.08
C GLY A 170 -23.15 -27.11 12.71
N TYR A 171 -24.47 -27.28 12.67
CA TYR A 171 -25.26 -27.29 11.45
C TYR A 171 -26.37 -26.26 11.52
N LEU A 172 -26.59 -25.56 10.40
CA LEU A 172 -27.78 -24.77 10.15
C LEU A 172 -28.73 -25.53 9.23
N ARG A 173 -29.97 -25.73 9.70
CA ARG A 173 -31.03 -26.43 8.96
C ARG A 173 -32.31 -25.61 8.96
N ASP A 174 -33.18 -25.83 7.98
CA ASP A 174 -34.55 -25.33 8.02
C ASP A 174 -35.43 -26.22 8.90
N ASN A 175 -36.67 -25.79 9.15
CA ASN A 175 -37.67 -26.53 9.93
C ASN A 175 -38.03 -27.92 9.38
N THR A 176 -37.61 -28.26 8.16
CA THR A 176 -37.80 -29.59 7.56
C THR A 176 -36.59 -30.50 7.75
N GLY A 177 -35.50 -29.99 8.36
CA GLY A 177 -34.23 -30.67 8.53
C GLY A 177 -33.29 -30.55 7.32
N THR A 178 -33.66 -29.76 6.31
CA THR A 178 -32.85 -29.54 5.11
C THR A 178 -31.71 -28.58 5.45
N ALA A 179 -30.50 -28.87 4.96
CA ALA A 179 -29.33 -28.03 5.18
C ALA A 179 -29.50 -26.64 4.53
N ILE A 180 -28.98 -25.59 5.19
CA ILE A 180 -28.94 -24.22 4.65
C ILE A 180 -27.50 -23.85 4.32
N PRO A 181 -27.09 -23.92 3.03
CA PRO A 181 -25.72 -23.70 2.63
C PRO A 181 -25.40 -22.23 2.32
N ASN A 182 -24.12 -21.88 2.43
CA ASN A 182 -23.54 -20.61 1.99
C ASN A 182 -24.18 -19.38 2.62
N VAL A 183 -24.42 -19.41 3.93
CA VAL A 183 -24.97 -18.27 4.68
C VAL A 183 -24.04 -17.90 5.82
N GLU A 184 -23.88 -16.59 6.05
CA GLU A 184 -23.08 -16.06 7.14
C GLU A 184 -23.74 -16.38 8.48
N ILE A 185 -22.98 -16.99 9.40
CA ILE A 185 -23.34 -17.05 10.80
C ILE A 185 -22.50 -16.01 11.55
N ASN A 186 -23.19 -15.04 12.14
CA ASN A 186 -22.57 -13.94 12.89
C ASN A 186 -22.85 -14.15 14.38
N TYR A 187 -21.84 -13.96 15.23
CA TYR A 187 -21.91 -14.26 16.66
C TYR A 187 -21.90 -13.02 17.56
N GLY A 188 -21.79 -11.81 17.00
CA GLY A 188 -21.84 -10.56 17.75
C GLY A 188 -20.58 -10.27 18.61
N ALA A 189 -20.03 -9.09 18.36
CA ALA A 189 -19.17 -8.25 19.21
C ALA A 189 -17.63 -8.40 19.16
N ILE A 190 -17.06 -7.26 18.70
CA ILE A 190 -15.73 -6.63 18.86
C ILE A 190 -14.60 -7.20 18.00
N GLY A 191 -14.22 -6.42 16.96
CA GLY A 191 -13.03 -6.57 16.14
C GLY A 191 -12.96 -7.86 15.31
N ASP A 192 -13.12 -7.75 13.98
CA ASP A 192 -12.76 -8.74 12.94
C ASP A 192 -12.65 -10.23 13.36
N LEU A 193 -13.64 -10.77 14.09
CA LEU A 193 -13.78 -12.21 14.15
C LEU A 193 -14.08 -12.68 12.73
N PRO A 194 -13.42 -13.76 12.25
CA PRO A 194 -13.64 -14.23 10.88
C PRO A 194 -15.12 -14.51 10.67
N LYS A 195 -15.68 -13.99 9.58
CA LYS A 195 -17.03 -14.34 9.13
C LYS A 195 -17.10 -15.85 8.91
N ILE A 196 -18.02 -16.51 9.59
CA ILE A 196 -18.20 -17.97 9.50
C ILE A 196 -19.34 -18.23 8.54
N TRP A 197 -19.15 -19.19 7.65
CA TRP A 197 -20.11 -19.52 6.60
C TRP A 197 -20.48 -20.98 6.68
N THR A 198 -21.74 -21.29 6.38
CA THR A 198 -22.17 -22.69 6.21
C THR A 198 -21.67 -23.27 4.90
N ASP A 199 -21.20 -24.53 4.91
CA ASP A 199 -20.86 -25.29 3.72
C ASP A 199 -22.11 -25.83 2.98
N GLU A 200 -21.92 -26.61 1.91
CA GLU A 200 -23.01 -27.23 1.13
C GLU A 200 -23.97 -28.11 1.97
N ASN A 201 -23.50 -28.63 3.11
CA ASN A 201 -24.26 -29.47 4.02
C ASN A 201 -24.83 -28.68 5.21
N GLY A 202 -24.69 -27.35 5.20
CA GLY A 202 -25.10 -26.48 6.30
C GLY A 202 -24.14 -26.51 7.49
N TYR A 203 -22.99 -27.17 7.38
CA TYR A 203 -22.00 -27.25 8.45
C TYR A 203 -21.20 -25.96 8.54
N PHE A 204 -20.91 -25.51 9.76
CA PHE A 204 -20.03 -24.37 10.00
C PHE A 204 -19.04 -24.70 11.12
N GLU A 205 -17.86 -24.08 11.07
CA GLU A 205 -16.86 -24.17 12.13
C GLU A 205 -16.03 -22.89 12.29
N SER A 206 -15.54 -22.66 13.50
CA SER A 206 -14.58 -21.62 13.85
C SER A 206 -13.67 -22.11 14.95
N ASN A 207 -12.37 -21.87 14.83
CA ASN A 207 -11.38 -22.20 15.84
C ASN A 207 -10.86 -20.96 16.59
N SER A 208 -11.58 -19.85 16.49
CA SER A 208 -11.12 -18.54 16.99
C SER A 208 -12.15 -17.85 17.87
N MET A 209 -13.00 -18.61 18.55
CA MET A 209 -14.04 -18.05 19.43
C MET A 209 -13.47 -17.79 20.83
N PHE A 210 -13.59 -16.56 21.33
CA PHE A 210 -13.30 -16.25 22.74
C PHE A 210 -14.32 -16.92 23.67
N CYS A 211 -13.93 -17.26 24.89
CA CYS A 211 -14.83 -17.79 25.91
C CYS A 211 -15.75 -16.69 26.47
N LYS A 212 -16.98 -16.61 25.93
CA LYS A 212 -18.04 -15.68 26.37
C LYS A 212 -19.42 -16.13 25.86
N ASN A 213 -20.44 -15.32 26.13
CA ASN A 213 -21.76 -15.45 25.48
C ASN A 213 -21.80 -14.70 24.16
N TYR A 214 -22.44 -15.33 23.18
CA TYR A 214 -22.64 -14.83 21.84
C TYR A 214 -24.13 -14.81 21.51
N THR A 215 -24.57 -13.75 20.85
CA THR A 215 -25.86 -13.76 20.15
C THR A 215 -25.62 -14.27 18.76
N VAL A 216 -26.17 -15.44 18.46
CA VAL A 216 -26.00 -16.04 17.15
C VAL A 216 -27.05 -15.49 16.19
N LYS A 217 -26.60 -15.08 15.02
CA LYS A 217 -27.42 -14.55 13.95
C LYS A 217 -27.10 -15.22 12.63
N ILE A 218 -28.10 -15.28 11.76
CA ILE A 218 -27.92 -15.48 10.33
C ILE A 218 -27.82 -14.10 9.69
N GLY A 219 -26.70 -13.83 9.02
CA GLY A 219 -26.37 -12.49 8.57
C GLY A 219 -26.29 -11.48 9.73
N GLU A 220 -26.67 -10.24 9.49
CA GLU A 220 -26.71 -9.19 10.53
C GLU A 220 -28.07 -9.10 11.25
N ASP A 221 -29.10 -9.72 10.68
CA ASP A 221 -30.50 -9.36 10.93
C ASP A 221 -31.31 -10.43 11.69
N ILE A 222 -31.00 -11.72 11.52
CA ILE A 222 -31.87 -12.80 12.02
C ILE A 222 -31.25 -13.47 13.24
N ILE A 223 -31.74 -13.13 14.42
CA ILE A 223 -31.32 -13.74 15.69
C ILE A 223 -31.86 -15.17 15.79
N LEU A 224 -30.99 -16.11 16.14
CA LEU A 224 -31.35 -17.49 16.48
C LEU A 224 -31.67 -17.57 17.98
N GLU A 225 -32.73 -18.28 18.35
CA GLU A 225 -33.32 -18.23 19.70
C GLU A 225 -32.42 -18.83 20.80
N ASP A 226 -31.40 -19.60 20.44
CA ASP A 226 -30.49 -20.27 21.37
C ASP A 226 -29.15 -19.51 21.52
N PRO A 227 -28.92 -18.80 22.65
CA PRO A 227 -27.65 -18.12 22.89
C PRO A 227 -26.50 -19.13 22.95
N LEU A 228 -25.35 -18.74 22.40
CA LEU A 228 -24.15 -19.57 22.38
C LEU A 228 -23.23 -19.17 23.54
N THR A 229 -22.93 -20.12 24.42
CA THR A 229 -21.90 -19.94 25.44
C THR A 229 -20.70 -20.79 25.10
N ILE A 230 -19.53 -20.16 24.99
CA ILE A 230 -18.24 -20.83 24.81
C ILE A 230 -17.51 -20.86 26.16
N TYR A 231 -17.12 -22.05 26.60
CA TYR A 231 -16.38 -22.29 27.85
C TYR A 231 -14.95 -22.73 27.54
N PHE A 232 -14.06 -22.62 28.53
CA PHE A 232 -12.70 -23.12 28.45
C PHE A 232 -12.65 -24.64 28.23
N ASP A 233 -11.72 -25.11 27.39
CA ASP A 233 -11.49 -26.53 27.04
C ASP A 233 -12.72 -27.33 26.62
N ASN A 234 -13.75 -26.66 26.11
CA ASN A 234 -14.99 -27.30 25.71
C ASN A 234 -15.37 -26.89 24.27
N PRO A 235 -14.98 -27.68 23.25
CA PRO A 235 -15.47 -27.47 21.90
C PRO A 235 -16.99 -27.56 21.89
N VAL A 236 -17.65 -26.50 21.43
CA VAL A 236 -19.10 -26.44 21.45
C VAL A 236 -19.66 -26.87 20.11
N TYR A 237 -20.59 -27.83 20.15
CA TYR A 237 -21.41 -28.23 19.01
C TYR A 237 -22.85 -27.73 19.18
N ARG A 238 -23.44 -27.17 18.11
CA ARG A 238 -24.84 -26.72 18.08
C ARG A 238 -25.53 -27.09 16.77
N GLU A 239 -26.81 -27.41 16.87
CA GLU A 239 -27.70 -27.47 15.69
C GLU A 239 -28.67 -26.30 15.83
N TYR A 240 -28.74 -25.48 14.79
CA TYR A 240 -29.66 -24.36 14.72
C TYR A 240 -30.72 -24.63 13.67
N ASP A 241 -31.97 -24.46 14.08
CA ASP A 241 -33.11 -24.49 13.18
C ASP A 241 -33.48 -23.06 12.77
N TYR A 242 -33.56 -22.84 11.46
CA TYR A 242 -34.04 -21.61 10.86
C TYR A 242 -35.52 -21.75 10.48
N ASN A 243 -36.34 -20.90 11.10
CA ASN A 243 -37.78 -20.90 10.88
C ASN A 243 -38.23 -20.22 9.57
N GLY A 244 -37.32 -19.63 8.80
CA GLY A 244 -37.64 -19.00 7.52
C GLY A 244 -37.51 -19.96 6.33
N PRO A 245 -37.73 -19.45 5.11
CA PRO A 245 -37.71 -20.28 3.92
C PRO A 245 -36.25 -20.61 3.53
N GLY A 246 -35.96 -21.85 3.13
CA GLY A 246 -34.62 -22.20 2.61
C GLY A 246 -34.29 -21.54 1.27
N LYS A 247 -35.32 -21.10 0.54
CA LYS A 247 -35.24 -20.39 -0.73
C LYS A 247 -36.29 -19.30 -0.83
N ILE A 248 -35.97 -18.23 -1.54
CA ILE A 248 -36.85 -17.07 -1.73
C ILE A 248 -37.14 -16.84 -3.20
N GLN A 249 -38.20 -16.10 -3.48
CA GLN A 249 -38.48 -15.52 -4.79
C GLN A 249 -38.03 -14.06 -4.79
N ALA A 250 -37.23 -13.69 -5.79
CA ALA A 250 -36.86 -12.31 -6.06
C ALA A 250 -37.46 -11.89 -7.41
N GLU A 251 -38.32 -10.88 -7.39
CA GLU A 251 -38.94 -10.32 -8.60
C GLU A 251 -38.75 -8.81 -8.68
N GLY A 252 -38.79 -8.28 -9.90
CA GLY A 252 -38.62 -6.85 -10.14
C GLY A 252 -38.82 -6.47 -11.60
N TYR A 253 -38.50 -5.21 -11.91
CA TYR A 253 -38.60 -4.66 -13.25
C TYR A 253 -37.30 -3.96 -13.64
N CYS A 254 -36.85 -4.17 -14.87
CA CYS A 254 -35.79 -3.37 -15.47
C CYS A 254 -36.28 -2.79 -16.80
N TYR A 255 -36.29 -1.46 -16.88
CA TYR A 255 -36.70 -0.72 -18.06
C TYR A 255 -35.48 -0.26 -18.85
N LEU A 256 -35.60 -0.26 -20.17
CA LEU A 256 -34.60 0.29 -21.08
C LEU A 256 -35.06 1.68 -21.52
N GLN A 257 -34.31 2.72 -21.15
CA GLN A 257 -34.66 4.08 -21.54
C GLN A 257 -34.64 4.21 -23.08
N ASN A 258 -35.65 4.89 -23.62
CA ASN A 258 -35.87 5.09 -25.05
C ASN A 258 -36.14 3.80 -25.87
N ALA A 259 -36.40 2.67 -25.22
CA ALA A 259 -36.80 1.44 -25.90
C ALA A 259 -38.33 1.25 -25.87
N SER A 260 -38.86 0.60 -26.91
CA SER A 260 -40.28 0.20 -26.97
C SER A 260 -40.54 -1.21 -26.44
N SER A 261 -39.46 -1.98 -26.20
CA SER A 261 -39.46 -3.30 -25.55
C SER A 261 -38.40 -3.27 -24.46
N HIS A 262 -38.64 -4.00 -23.37
CA HIS A 262 -37.71 -4.13 -22.24
C HIS A 262 -37.20 -5.56 -22.06
N GLU A 263 -37.35 -6.39 -23.09
CA GLU A 263 -36.93 -7.80 -23.11
C GLU A 263 -35.41 -7.97 -23.16
N GLY A 264 -34.90 -9.00 -22.48
CA GLY A 264 -33.54 -9.48 -22.65
C GLY A 264 -32.47 -8.73 -21.86
N THR A 265 -32.85 -7.93 -20.86
CA THR A 265 -31.89 -7.49 -19.83
C THR A 265 -31.53 -8.70 -18.97
N THR A 266 -30.24 -9.02 -18.87
CA THR A 266 -29.76 -10.05 -17.95
C THR A 266 -29.58 -9.45 -16.57
N VAL A 267 -30.20 -10.06 -15.56
CA VAL A 267 -30.11 -9.66 -14.16
C VAL A 267 -29.29 -10.72 -13.43
N TYR A 268 -28.08 -10.37 -13.03
CA TYR A 268 -27.17 -11.22 -12.27
C TYR A 268 -27.39 -11.05 -10.78
N PHE A 269 -27.50 -12.18 -10.08
CA PHE A 269 -27.58 -12.27 -8.63
C PHE A 269 -26.32 -12.98 -8.14
N ARG A 270 -25.42 -12.21 -7.53
CA ARG A 270 -24.16 -12.71 -7.01
C ARG A 270 -24.26 -12.80 -5.50
N LYS A 271 -24.31 -14.03 -4.96
CA LYS A 271 -24.41 -14.28 -3.53
C LYS A 271 -23.11 -13.88 -2.84
N ASN A 272 -23.22 -13.17 -1.73
CA ASN A 272 -22.09 -12.81 -0.89
C ASN A 272 -21.81 -14.00 0.03
N CYS A 273 -20.90 -14.87 -0.39
CA CYS A 273 -20.43 -16.03 0.38
C CYS A 273 -18.96 -16.30 0.00
N PRO A 274 -18.21 -17.19 0.70
CA PRO A 274 -16.75 -17.31 0.49
C PRO A 274 -16.37 -17.75 -0.92
N GLU A 275 -17.30 -18.37 -1.65
CA GLU A 275 -17.21 -18.60 -3.09
C GLU A 275 -18.36 -17.87 -3.81
N TRP A 276 -18.06 -17.10 -4.86
CA TRP A 276 -19.05 -16.28 -5.55
C TRP A 276 -20.01 -17.14 -6.38
N ILE A 277 -21.17 -17.50 -5.83
CA ILE A 277 -22.24 -18.17 -6.58
C ILE A 277 -23.02 -17.12 -7.36
N ILE A 278 -23.11 -17.29 -8.67
CA ILE A 278 -23.83 -16.40 -9.58
C ILE A 278 -25.02 -17.16 -10.15
N ASP A 279 -26.21 -16.62 -9.95
CA ASP A 279 -27.40 -16.98 -10.71
C ASP A 279 -27.85 -15.80 -11.59
N SER A 280 -28.69 -16.06 -12.58
CA SER A 280 -29.20 -15.00 -13.45
C SER A 280 -30.56 -15.32 -14.04
N THR A 281 -31.30 -14.26 -14.34
CA THR A 281 -32.55 -14.33 -15.10
C THR A 281 -32.55 -13.26 -16.19
N VAL A 282 -33.56 -13.29 -17.06
CA VAL A 282 -33.73 -12.31 -18.13
C VAL A 282 -35.11 -11.67 -18.04
N THR A 283 -35.19 -10.39 -18.39
CA THR A 283 -36.46 -9.68 -18.43
C THR A 283 -37.33 -10.10 -19.61
N ASP A 284 -38.64 -10.10 -19.40
CA ASP A 284 -39.64 -10.22 -20.46
C ASP A 284 -39.87 -8.88 -21.20
N SER A 285 -40.81 -8.85 -22.16
CA SER A 285 -41.11 -7.64 -22.95
C SER A 285 -41.60 -6.44 -22.15
N GLU A 286 -42.19 -6.67 -20.98
CA GLU A 286 -42.64 -5.61 -20.06
C GLU A 286 -41.52 -5.17 -19.09
N GLY A 287 -40.37 -5.87 -19.13
CA GLY A 287 -39.22 -5.61 -18.27
C GLY A 287 -39.26 -6.40 -16.97
N HIS A 288 -40.27 -7.26 -16.76
CA HIS A 288 -40.41 -8.06 -15.55
C HIS A 288 -39.42 -9.21 -15.54
N PHE A 289 -38.88 -9.52 -14.35
CA PHE A 289 -38.12 -10.73 -14.12
C PHE A 289 -38.54 -11.35 -12.78
N ASN A 290 -38.36 -12.66 -12.67
CA ASN A 290 -38.53 -13.42 -11.44
C ASN A 290 -37.48 -14.55 -11.40
N ILE A 291 -36.94 -14.83 -10.21
CA ILE A 291 -35.96 -15.89 -9.97
C ILE A 291 -36.11 -16.47 -8.56
N GLU A 292 -35.86 -17.77 -8.43
CA GLU A 292 -35.75 -18.44 -7.13
C GLU A 292 -34.28 -18.45 -6.69
N LEU A 293 -33.98 -17.96 -5.49
CA LEU A 293 -32.63 -17.88 -4.96
C LEU A 293 -32.54 -18.56 -3.59
N ASP A 294 -31.35 -19.03 -3.22
CA ASP A 294 -31.07 -19.40 -1.83
C ASP A 294 -31.05 -18.13 -0.97
N ILE A 295 -31.37 -18.25 0.32
CA ILE A 295 -31.29 -17.10 1.23
C ILE A 295 -29.87 -16.57 1.39
N GLY A 296 -29.73 -15.26 1.56
CA GLY A 296 -28.44 -14.62 1.83
C GLY A 296 -28.41 -13.14 1.47
N TYR A 297 -27.22 -12.54 1.48
CA TYR A 297 -26.98 -11.20 0.92
C TYR A 297 -26.51 -11.32 -0.52
N TYR A 298 -26.97 -10.41 -1.38
CA TYR A 298 -26.65 -10.43 -2.81
C TYR A 298 -26.16 -9.07 -3.31
N SER A 299 -25.14 -9.13 -4.17
CA SER A 299 -24.87 -8.09 -5.17
C SER A 299 -25.76 -8.34 -6.40
N ILE A 300 -26.41 -7.30 -6.93
CA ILE A 300 -27.29 -7.40 -8.10
C ILE A 300 -26.75 -6.51 -9.22
N ILE A 301 -26.65 -7.06 -10.44
CA ILE A 301 -26.12 -6.35 -11.61
C ILE A 301 -27.09 -6.50 -12.78
N TYR A 302 -27.53 -5.39 -13.35
CA TYR A 302 -28.43 -5.32 -14.50
C TYR A 302 -27.62 -5.00 -15.76
N MET A 303 -27.66 -5.88 -16.76
CA MET A 303 -26.89 -5.73 -17.99
C MET A 303 -27.74 -5.90 -19.23
N HIS A 304 -27.60 -4.96 -20.16
CA HIS A 304 -28.17 -5.07 -21.49
C HIS A 304 -27.21 -4.47 -22.52
N GLU A 305 -27.19 -5.04 -23.73
CA GLU A 305 -26.30 -4.59 -24.79
C GLU A 305 -26.60 -3.13 -25.19
N ASN A 306 -25.58 -2.29 -25.30
CA ASN A 306 -25.70 -0.86 -25.62
C ASN A 306 -26.38 0.00 -24.54
N TYR A 307 -26.40 -0.47 -23.30
CA TYR A 307 -26.81 0.29 -22.12
C TYR A 307 -25.70 0.27 -21.06
N TYR A 308 -25.61 1.34 -20.26
CA TYR A 308 -24.78 1.31 -19.06
C TYR A 308 -25.40 0.33 -18.04
N PRO A 309 -24.59 -0.53 -17.40
CA PRO A 309 -25.09 -1.41 -16.36
C PRO A 309 -25.43 -0.61 -15.11
N GLU A 310 -26.46 -1.06 -14.40
CA GLU A 310 -26.80 -0.58 -13.06
C GLU A 310 -26.49 -1.69 -12.06
N TYR A 311 -26.01 -1.34 -10.87
CA TYR A 311 -25.57 -2.32 -9.89
C TYR A 311 -25.77 -1.83 -8.45
N SER A 312 -25.94 -2.79 -7.55
CA SER A 312 -25.94 -2.59 -6.09
C SER A 312 -25.08 -3.69 -5.48
N PHE A 313 -24.00 -3.30 -4.81
CA PHE A 313 -23.08 -4.22 -4.16
C PHE A 313 -23.43 -4.35 -2.67
N ASP A 314 -23.33 -5.58 -2.17
CA ASP A 314 -23.38 -5.98 -0.76
C ASP A 314 -24.57 -5.55 0.13
N ASP A 315 -25.61 -4.93 -0.44
CA ASP A 315 -26.70 -4.34 0.35
C ASP A 315 -28.03 -5.11 0.29
N ASN A 316 -28.19 -6.10 -0.61
CA ASN A 316 -29.50 -6.69 -0.85
C ASN A 316 -29.74 -7.91 0.04
N ASN A 317 -30.47 -7.68 1.14
CA ASN A 317 -30.97 -8.75 2.02
C ASN A 317 -32.06 -9.59 1.30
N MET A 318 -31.75 -10.87 1.08
CA MET A 318 -32.65 -11.87 0.46
C MET A 318 -32.94 -13.02 1.43
N PHE A 319 -33.29 -12.73 2.68
CA PHE A 319 -33.73 -13.77 3.63
C PHE A 319 -35.25 -14.06 3.58
N VAL A 320 -36.01 -13.23 2.86
CA VAL A 320 -37.44 -13.43 2.58
C VAL A 320 -37.73 -13.06 1.12
N ASN A 321 -38.89 -13.47 0.59
CA ASN A 321 -39.31 -13.07 -0.75
C ASN A 321 -39.25 -11.55 -0.91
N ASN A 322 -38.66 -11.08 -2.01
CA ASN A 322 -38.29 -9.68 -2.17
C ASN A 322 -38.79 -9.14 -3.51
N ASN A 323 -39.47 -7.98 -3.45
CA ASN A 323 -39.88 -7.22 -4.62
C ASN A 323 -38.89 -6.06 -4.80
N LEU A 324 -37.96 -6.25 -5.72
CA LEU A 324 -36.90 -5.31 -6.01
C LEU A 324 -37.44 -4.02 -6.62
N TYR A 325 -36.79 -2.91 -6.26
CA TYR A 325 -37.08 -1.61 -6.87
C TYR A 325 -36.83 -1.65 -8.38
N GLY A 326 -37.74 -1.05 -9.14
CA GLY A 326 -37.61 -0.95 -10.59
C GLY A 326 -36.41 -0.12 -10.99
N ILE A 327 -35.57 -0.65 -11.88
CA ILE A 327 -34.38 0.02 -12.41
C ILE A 327 -34.65 0.49 -13.85
N THR A 328 -34.02 1.58 -14.27
CA THR A 328 -34.04 2.03 -15.68
C THR A 328 -32.62 2.19 -16.17
N LEU A 329 -32.21 1.40 -17.17
CA LEU A 329 -30.89 1.52 -17.78
C LEU A 329 -30.87 2.66 -18.80
N ASN A 330 -29.81 3.46 -18.77
CA ASN A 330 -29.56 4.52 -19.74
C ASN A 330 -28.71 3.99 -20.92
N PRO A 331 -28.98 4.40 -22.18
CA PRO A 331 -28.18 3.99 -23.33
C PRO A 331 -26.71 4.40 -23.16
N GLY A 332 -25.80 3.50 -23.53
CA GLY A 332 -24.37 3.68 -23.29
C GLY A 332 -23.52 2.52 -23.79
N PHE A 333 -22.23 2.76 -23.98
CA PHE A 333 -21.29 1.73 -24.42
C PHE A 333 -20.17 1.59 -23.40
N VAL A 334 -19.96 0.36 -22.92
CA VAL A 334 -18.96 0.00 -21.94
C VAL A 334 -18.63 -1.49 -22.08
N ASN A 335 -17.40 -1.87 -21.80
CA ASN A 335 -16.99 -3.27 -21.71
C ASN A 335 -17.09 -3.69 -20.24
N VAL A 336 -17.97 -4.64 -19.92
CA VAL A 336 -18.18 -5.06 -18.52
C VAL A 336 -17.34 -6.31 -18.23
N ILE A 337 -16.58 -6.26 -17.13
CA ILE A 337 -15.81 -7.38 -16.59
C ILE A 337 -16.45 -7.79 -15.26
N LEU A 338 -17.17 -8.91 -15.25
CA LEU A 338 -17.85 -9.44 -14.06
C LEU A 338 -16.89 -10.14 -13.06
N GLY A 339 -15.59 -10.18 -13.37
CA GLY A 339 -14.54 -10.84 -12.58
C GLY A 339 -14.11 -12.19 -13.15
N ASN A 340 -13.55 -13.05 -12.30
CA ASN A 340 -12.90 -14.33 -12.59
C ASN A 340 -11.56 -14.20 -13.33
N ASN A 341 -11.03 -15.34 -13.78
CA ASN A 341 -9.82 -15.39 -14.57
C ASN A 341 -10.00 -14.68 -15.93
N GLN A 342 -9.03 -13.86 -16.32
CA GLN A 342 -9.00 -13.06 -17.53
C GLN A 342 -7.73 -13.33 -18.33
N ASN A 343 -7.86 -13.44 -19.64
CA ASN A 343 -6.74 -13.61 -20.57
C ASN A 343 -7.03 -12.97 -21.94
N GLY A 344 -6.03 -12.93 -22.81
CA GLY A 344 -6.17 -12.39 -24.17
C GLY A 344 -5.86 -10.90 -24.25
N ILE A 345 -6.70 -10.14 -24.97
CA ILE A 345 -6.46 -8.73 -25.29
C ILE A 345 -7.68 -7.89 -24.89
N TRP A 346 -7.46 -6.87 -24.07
CA TRP A 346 -8.36 -5.74 -23.87
C TRP A 346 -7.94 -4.61 -24.80
N SER A 347 -8.83 -4.28 -25.75
CA SER A 347 -8.68 -3.18 -26.69
C SER A 347 -10.06 -2.67 -27.05
N SER A 348 -10.37 -1.42 -26.68
CA SER A 348 -11.67 -0.81 -26.95
C SER A 348 -11.58 0.71 -26.86
N ASN A 349 -12.43 1.40 -27.63
CA ASN A 349 -12.65 2.85 -27.50
C ASN A 349 -13.66 3.20 -26.40
N TYR A 350 -14.22 2.19 -25.74
CA TYR A 350 -15.14 2.35 -24.61
C TYR A 350 -14.45 1.90 -23.33
N PRO A 351 -14.80 2.49 -22.17
CA PRO A 351 -14.19 2.11 -20.90
C PRO A 351 -14.48 0.65 -20.55
N PHE A 352 -13.61 0.06 -19.74
CA PHE A 352 -13.78 -1.25 -19.11
C PHE A 352 -14.25 -1.02 -17.67
N TRP A 353 -15.45 -1.49 -17.32
CA TRP A 353 -15.95 -1.45 -15.95
C TRP A 353 -15.74 -2.82 -15.29
N ILE A 354 -14.93 -2.82 -14.24
CA ILE A 354 -14.69 -4.00 -13.42
C ILE A 354 -15.73 -4.02 -12.30
N LEU A 355 -16.63 -5.01 -12.37
CA LEU A 355 -17.73 -5.26 -11.44
C LEU A 355 -17.52 -6.55 -10.60
N GLY A 356 -16.32 -7.13 -10.64
CA GLY A 356 -15.93 -8.30 -9.86
C GLY A 356 -14.42 -8.50 -9.82
N ASN A 357 -13.95 -9.38 -8.94
CA ASN A 357 -12.51 -9.66 -8.79
C ASN A 357 -11.92 -10.21 -10.09
N VAL A 358 -10.86 -9.57 -10.59
CA VAL A 358 -10.12 -10.00 -11.77
C VAL A 358 -8.92 -10.83 -11.32
N ILE A 359 -8.75 -12.00 -11.93
CA ILE A 359 -7.59 -12.87 -11.72
C ILE A 359 -6.90 -13.06 -13.07
N ILE A 360 -5.57 -13.13 -13.10
CA ILE A 360 -4.80 -13.68 -14.22
C ILE A 360 -4.05 -14.88 -13.67
N ASP A 361 -4.48 -16.09 -14.01
CA ASP A 361 -3.88 -17.33 -13.52
C ASP A 361 -2.45 -17.55 -14.06
N ASP A 362 -1.67 -18.42 -13.40
CA ASP A 362 -0.22 -18.59 -13.59
C ASP A 362 0.26 -18.73 -15.05
N ASP A 363 -0.51 -19.39 -15.90
CA ASP A 363 -0.17 -19.66 -17.31
C ASP A 363 -0.86 -18.70 -18.30
N ASP A 364 -1.68 -17.79 -17.80
CA ASP A 364 -2.44 -16.85 -18.62
C ASP A 364 -1.68 -15.55 -18.86
N THR A 365 -2.06 -14.90 -19.96
CA THR A 365 -1.55 -13.56 -20.30
C THR A 365 -2.71 -12.66 -20.67
N LEU A 366 -2.75 -11.48 -20.05
CA LEU A 366 -3.63 -10.38 -20.44
C LEU A 366 -2.81 -9.22 -21.01
N LEU A 367 -3.19 -8.73 -22.18
CA LEU A 367 -2.68 -7.51 -22.81
C LEU A 367 -3.74 -6.41 -22.76
N ILE A 368 -3.43 -5.28 -22.15
CA ILE A 368 -4.25 -4.08 -22.18
C ILE A 368 -3.59 -3.09 -23.16
N SER A 369 -4.29 -2.79 -24.24
CA SER A 369 -3.81 -1.94 -25.32
C SER A 369 -3.92 -0.46 -24.97
N GLU A 370 -3.16 0.38 -25.68
CA GLU A 370 -3.23 1.84 -25.63
C GLU A 370 -4.66 2.39 -25.71
N GLY A 371 -4.89 3.52 -25.05
CA GLY A 371 -6.18 4.22 -25.01
C GLY A 371 -7.27 3.57 -24.16
N CYS A 372 -7.05 2.36 -23.63
CA CYS A 372 -8.01 1.73 -22.73
C CYS A 372 -8.15 2.52 -21.41
N GLU A 373 -9.40 2.75 -21.03
CA GLU A 373 -9.79 3.30 -19.72
C GLU A 373 -10.39 2.17 -18.87
N ILE A 374 -9.86 1.94 -17.67
CA ILE A 374 -10.31 0.91 -16.74
C ILE A 374 -10.85 1.56 -15.48
N GLU A 375 -12.10 1.25 -15.15
CA GLU A 375 -12.78 1.72 -13.94
C GLU A 375 -13.09 0.55 -13.01
N ILE A 376 -12.47 0.54 -11.83
CA ILE A 376 -12.76 -0.42 -10.77
C ILE A 376 -13.88 0.17 -9.91
N LYS A 377 -15.08 -0.42 -9.98
CA LYS A 377 -16.31 0.18 -9.43
C LYS A 377 -16.56 -0.07 -7.94
N ASP A 378 -15.79 -0.97 -7.32
CA ASP A 378 -15.88 -1.28 -5.89
C ASP A 378 -14.53 -1.82 -5.37
N LYS A 379 -14.50 -2.44 -4.19
CA LYS A 379 -13.34 -3.10 -3.55
C LYS A 379 -12.93 -4.40 -4.23
N PHE A 380 -12.98 -4.44 -5.56
CA PHE A 380 -12.53 -5.60 -6.33
C PHE A 380 -11.02 -5.66 -6.40
N ILE A 381 -10.52 -6.89 -6.27
CA ILE A 381 -9.10 -7.21 -6.40
C ILE A 381 -8.78 -7.46 -7.86
N PHE A 382 -7.65 -6.94 -8.32
CA PHE A 382 -7.03 -7.34 -9.58
C PHE A 382 -5.74 -8.12 -9.26
N ASP A 383 -5.84 -9.45 -9.21
CA ASP A 383 -4.77 -10.37 -8.84
C ASP A 383 -4.07 -10.94 -10.08
N VAL A 384 -2.76 -10.77 -10.16
CA VAL A 384 -1.92 -11.18 -11.29
C VAL A 384 -0.94 -12.25 -10.83
N LYS A 385 -1.26 -13.51 -11.10
CA LYS A 385 -0.38 -14.67 -10.88
C LYS A 385 0.40 -14.99 -12.15
N GLY A 386 -0.25 -14.93 -13.31
CA GLY A 386 0.36 -15.03 -14.64
C GLY A 386 0.96 -13.71 -15.12
N ARG A 387 0.82 -13.41 -16.42
CA ARG A 387 1.45 -12.24 -17.06
C ARG A 387 0.46 -11.13 -17.41
N LEU A 388 0.73 -9.91 -16.97
CA LEU A 388 0.01 -8.71 -17.40
C LEU A 388 0.92 -7.80 -18.24
N ILE A 389 0.44 -7.40 -19.41
CA ILE A 389 1.08 -6.38 -20.25
C ILE A 389 0.14 -5.20 -20.38
N ILE A 390 0.52 -4.05 -19.84
CA ILE A 390 -0.12 -2.76 -20.09
C ILE A 390 0.77 -2.01 -21.08
N ASN A 391 0.27 -1.80 -22.30
CA ASN A 391 1.05 -1.26 -23.41
C ASN A 391 0.42 0.00 -23.99
N GLY A 392 0.49 1.09 -23.23
CA GLY A 392 0.16 2.42 -23.73
C GLY A 392 1.30 3.04 -24.54
N THR A 393 1.06 4.25 -25.04
CA THR A 393 2.07 5.13 -25.65
C THR A 393 2.06 6.52 -25.03
N GLU A 394 3.06 7.33 -25.37
CA GLU A 394 3.16 8.73 -24.89
C GLU A 394 1.94 9.57 -25.29
N GLY A 395 1.40 9.33 -26.49
CA GLY A 395 0.21 10.01 -27.00
C GLY A 395 -1.10 9.37 -26.58
N ASP A 396 -1.07 8.11 -26.12
CA ASP A 396 -2.27 7.33 -25.82
C ASP A 396 -2.03 6.32 -24.67
N SER A 397 -2.07 6.83 -23.44
CA SER A 397 -1.81 6.05 -22.23
C SER A 397 -2.98 5.15 -21.85
N VAL A 398 -2.72 4.14 -21.01
CA VAL A 398 -3.77 3.33 -20.37
C VAL A 398 -4.13 3.95 -19.03
N TYR A 399 -5.42 4.13 -18.75
CA TYR A 399 -5.90 4.84 -17.57
C TYR A 399 -6.57 3.91 -16.57
N PHE A 400 -6.14 3.93 -15.32
CA PHE A 400 -6.77 3.22 -14.21
C PHE A 400 -7.41 4.23 -13.25
N HIS A 401 -8.73 4.10 -13.09
CA HIS A 401 -9.55 4.85 -12.16
C HIS A 401 -10.12 3.89 -11.12
N LYS A 402 -9.79 4.10 -9.85
CA LYS A 402 -10.42 3.40 -8.73
C LYS A 402 -11.25 4.41 -7.94
N ILE A 403 -12.50 4.06 -7.65
CA ILE A 403 -13.39 4.94 -6.88
C ILE A 403 -12.82 5.06 -5.46
N ALA A 404 -12.41 6.29 -5.12
CA ALA A 404 -11.72 6.64 -3.90
C ALA A 404 -12.70 6.76 -2.73
N GLU A 405 -13.20 5.64 -2.21
CA GLU A 405 -13.92 5.61 -0.92
C GLU A 405 -13.12 4.88 0.18
N VAL A 406 -11.97 4.32 -0.17
CA VAL A 406 -11.24 3.39 0.68
C VAL A 406 -10.04 4.11 1.31
N TYR A 407 -10.23 4.57 2.55
CA TYR A 407 -9.18 5.02 3.48
C TYR A 407 -8.27 3.87 3.97
N PHE A 408 -8.23 2.73 3.28
CA PHE A 408 -7.42 1.58 3.68
C PHE A 408 -6.08 1.62 2.93
N PRO A 409 -4.98 1.97 3.61
CA PRO A 409 -3.68 2.20 2.97
C PRO A 409 -3.00 0.94 2.40
N TYR A 410 -3.68 -0.22 2.41
CA TYR A 410 -3.11 -1.51 2.04
C TYR A 410 -3.89 -2.25 0.93
N GLU A 411 -4.98 -1.69 0.40
CA GLU A 411 -5.74 -2.29 -0.71
C GLU A 411 -5.24 -1.80 -2.07
N TYR A 412 -4.31 -2.56 -2.65
CA TYR A 412 -3.72 -2.26 -3.95
C TYR A 412 -4.73 -2.45 -5.09
N SER A 413 -4.67 -1.59 -6.10
CA SER A 413 -5.53 -1.67 -7.29
C SER A 413 -5.18 -2.86 -8.16
N ILE A 414 -3.88 -3.16 -8.27
CA ILE A 414 -3.37 -4.35 -8.95
C ILE A 414 -2.30 -4.99 -8.08
N ALA A 415 -2.44 -6.28 -7.81
CA ALA A 415 -1.51 -7.08 -7.04
C ALA A 415 -0.86 -8.13 -7.94
N PHE A 416 0.46 -8.10 -8.05
CA PHE A 416 1.25 -9.11 -8.73
C PHE A 416 1.81 -10.07 -7.67
N ASN A 417 1.40 -11.34 -7.74
CA ASN A 417 1.68 -12.33 -6.73
C ASN A 417 2.44 -13.51 -7.33
N GLY A 418 3.66 -13.73 -6.85
CA GLY A 418 4.50 -14.84 -7.26
C GLY A 418 5.31 -14.59 -8.53
N THR A 419 6.26 -15.49 -8.78
CA THR A 419 7.33 -15.29 -9.78
C THR A 419 6.89 -15.44 -11.22
N ASN A 420 5.74 -16.06 -11.48
CA ASN A 420 5.19 -16.18 -12.83
C ASN A 420 4.82 -14.81 -13.42
N SER A 421 4.54 -13.85 -12.54
CA SER A 421 4.28 -12.46 -12.90
C SER A 421 5.51 -11.61 -13.22
N ASN A 422 6.74 -12.14 -13.05
CA ASN A 422 7.99 -11.41 -13.32
C ASN A 422 8.12 -10.91 -14.77
N ASN A 423 7.48 -11.58 -15.73
CA ASN A 423 7.54 -11.17 -17.14
C ASN A 423 6.49 -10.11 -17.51
N SER A 424 5.80 -9.53 -16.52
CA SER A 424 4.83 -8.48 -16.72
C SER A 424 5.50 -7.15 -17.09
N LEU A 425 4.80 -6.35 -17.89
CA LEU A 425 5.24 -5.05 -18.36
C LEU A 425 4.15 -4.02 -18.15
N ILE A 426 4.51 -2.87 -17.60
CA ILE A 426 3.64 -1.70 -17.50
C ILE A 426 4.35 -0.54 -18.19
N ASN A 427 3.78 -0.03 -19.27
CA ASN A 427 4.34 1.04 -20.07
C ASN A 427 3.25 2.07 -20.40
N TYR A 428 3.54 3.36 -20.16
CA TYR A 428 2.59 4.46 -20.36
C TYR A 428 1.21 4.21 -19.73
N ALA A 429 1.22 3.91 -18.43
CA ALA A 429 0.00 3.76 -17.63
C ALA A 429 -0.16 4.94 -16.68
N VAL A 430 -1.42 5.30 -16.40
CA VAL A 430 -1.78 6.37 -15.45
C VAL A 430 -2.65 5.78 -14.35
N PHE A 431 -2.19 5.89 -13.11
CA PHE A 431 -2.91 5.44 -11.91
C PHE A 431 -3.31 6.66 -11.06
N ASN A 432 -4.61 6.88 -10.91
CA ASN A 432 -5.14 8.06 -10.20
C ASN A 432 -6.10 7.67 -9.06
N GLY A 433 -5.90 8.25 -7.87
CA GLY A 433 -6.88 8.25 -6.78
C GLY A 433 -7.07 6.92 -6.06
N SER A 434 -6.10 6.00 -6.14
CA SER A 434 -6.38 4.59 -5.92
C SER A 434 -6.19 4.04 -4.50
N GLY A 435 -5.91 4.90 -3.51
CA GLY A 435 -5.48 4.46 -2.18
C GLY A 435 -4.09 3.83 -2.27
N ALA A 436 -4.02 2.56 -2.67
CA ALA A 436 -2.78 1.89 -3.07
C ALA A 436 -2.79 1.49 -4.57
N GLY A 437 -1.73 1.83 -5.31
CA GLY A 437 -1.63 1.63 -6.75
C GLY A 437 -1.28 0.18 -7.12
N LEU A 438 -0.01 -0.18 -6.99
CA LEU A 438 0.53 -1.49 -7.39
C LEU A 438 1.17 -2.22 -6.21
N LYS A 439 0.90 -3.52 -6.07
CA LYS A 439 1.61 -4.42 -5.18
C LYS A 439 2.46 -5.39 -5.98
N PHE A 440 3.71 -5.57 -5.56
CA PHE A 440 4.61 -6.60 -6.06
C PHE A 440 5.02 -7.51 -4.91
N ASP A 441 4.56 -8.75 -4.91
CA ASP A 441 4.82 -9.72 -3.85
C ASP A 441 5.44 -10.98 -4.42
N ASN A 442 6.73 -11.16 -4.13
CA ASN A 442 7.59 -12.11 -4.84
C ASN A 442 7.50 -11.98 -6.37
N ALA A 443 7.34 -10.73 -6.85
CA ALA A 443 7.12 -10.36 -8.24
C ALA A 443 8.08 -9.24 -8.67
N SER A 444 8.67 -9.35 -9.85
CA SER A 444 9.69 -8.43 -10.37
C SER A 444 9.25 -7.88 -11.73
N VAL A 445 8.32 -6.93 -11.69
CA VAL A 445 7.68 -6.32 -12.87
C VAL A 445 8.56 -5.20 -13.45
N ILE A 446 8.50 -5.01 -14.77
CA ILE A 446 9.07 -3.83 -15.42
C ILE A 446 7.98 -2.76 -15.56
N LEU A 447 8.15 -1.63 -14.89
CA LEU A 447 7.28 -0.46 -14.93
C LEU A 447 8.06 0.71 -15.52
N LYS A 448 7.57 1.30 -16.61
CA LYS A 448 8.23 2.44 -17.25
C LYS A 448 7.27 3.49 -17.81
N ASN A 449 7.76 4.72 -17.99
CA ASN A 449 7.06 5.81 -18.68
C ASN A 449 5.65 6.10 -18.13
N SER A 450 5.42 5.82 -16.85
CA SER A 450 4.08 5.78 -16.24
C SER A 450 3.90 6.91 -15.23
N ARG A 451 2.67 7.11 -14.74
CA ARG A 451 2.34 8.23 -13.86
C ARG A 451 1.42 7.80 -12.72
N PHE A 452 1.74 8.27 -11.52
CA PHE A 452 0.95 8.07 -10.31
C PHE A 452 0.53 9.43 -9.74
N TYR A 453 -0.78 9.60 -9.53
CA TYR A 453 -1.37 10.80 -8.98
C TYR A 453 -2.24 10.48 -7.76
N TYR A 454 -2.00 11.18 -6.64
CA TYR A 454 -2.84 11.11 -5.44
C TYR A 454 -3.02 9.68 -4.88
N ASN A 455 -1.97 8.87 -4.92
CA ASN A 455 -1.99 7.51 -4.38
C ASN A 455 -1.28 7.51 -3.03
N PHE A 456 -1.96 7.15 -1.94
CA PHE A 456 -1.34 7.10 -0.61
C PHE A 456 -0.09 6.20 -0.59
N ILE A 457 -0.18 5.01 -1.22
CA ILE A 457 0.97 4.19 -1.62
C ILE A 457 0.87 3.98 -3.13
N SER A 458 1.79 4.52 -3.91
CA SER A 458 1.83 4.25 -5.35
C SER A 458 2.27 2.82 -5.64
N ILE A 459 3.32 2.36 -4.95
CA ILE A 459 3.90 1.03 -5.14
C ILE A 459 4.27 0.44 -3.78
N GLY A 460 3.87 -0.80 -3.54
CA GLY A 460 4.31 -1.62 -2.40
C GLY A 460 5.09 -2.84 -2.89
N THR A 461 6.30 -3.05 -2.38
CA THR A 461 7.12 -4.23 -2.70
C THR A 461 7.30 -5.13 -1.49
N PHE A 462 7.12 -6.43 -1.67
CA PHE A 462 7.10 -7.44 -0.60
C PHE A 462 7.91 -8.68 -1.02
N GLY A 463 8.25 -9.54 -0.05
CA GLY A 463 8.95 -10.79 -0.32
C GLY A 463 10.30 -10.57 -1.00
N ASN A 464 10.62 -11.35 -2.03
CA ASN A 464 11.88 -11.24 -2.78
C ASN A 464 11.78 -10.38 -4.06
N SER A 465 10.82 -9.46 -4.11
CA SER A 465 10.54 -8.64 -5.30
C SER A 465 11.70 -7.73 -5.71
N LYS A 466 12.02 -7.66 -7.00
CA LYS A 466 13.06 -6.78 -7.58
C LYS A 466 12.55 -6.08 -8.84
N PRO A 467 11.46 -5.31 -8.77
CA PRO A 467 10.91 -4.63 -9.94
C PRO A 467 11.88 -3.54 -10.44
N LEU A 468 11.81 -3.27 -11.74
CA LEU A 468 12.46 -2.12 -12.37
C LEU A 468 11.41 -1.04 -12.59
N ILE A 469 11.61 0.13 -11.98
CA ILE A 469 10.73 1.30 -12.08
C ILE A 469 11.53 2.40 -12.76
N ASP A 470 11.19 2.74 -13.99
CA ASP A 470 11.97 3.67 -14.80
C ASP A 470 11.11 4.80 -15.38
N SER A 471 11.67 6.00 -15.53
CA SER A 471 11.02 7.10 -16.26
C SER A 471 9.58 7.38 -15.79
N THR A 472 9.33 7.28 -14.48
CA THR A 472 7.98 7.33 -13.90
C THR A 472 7.78 8.60 -13.08
N LEU A 473 6.60 9.23 -13.21
CA LEU A 473 6.23 10.41 -12.45
C LEU A 473 5.38 10.03 -11.23
N PHE A 474 5.80 10.48 -10.05
CA PHE A 474 5.08 10.30 -8.79
C PHE A 474 4.70 11.67 -8.20
N THR A 475 3.40 11.96 -8.20
CA THR A 475 2.84 13.17 -7.58
C THR A 475 1.90 12.80 -6.44
N LYS A 476 2.25 13.22 -5.22
CA LYS A 476 1.54 12.84 -3.99
C LYS A 476 1.39 11.32 -3.84
N GLY A 477 2.52 10.62 -3.96
CA GLY A 477 2.60 9.17 -3.79
C GLY A 477 3.93 8.68 -3.23
N ARG A 478 3.93 7.40 -2.82
CA ARG A 478 5.03 6.75 -2.10
C ARG A 478 5.32 5.37 -2.65
N ILE A 479 6.56 4.94 -2.51
CA ILE A 479 7.05 3.58 -2.71
C ILE A 479 7.44 3.03 -1.34
N LYS A 480 6.79 1.96 -0.91
CA LYS A 480 7.14 1.28 0.34
C LYS A 480 7.69 -0.12 0.05
N CYS A 481 8.86 -0.39 0.63
CA CYS A 481 9.55 -1.66 0.47
C CYS A 481 9.50 -2.42 1.80
N TYR A 482 9.18 -3.71 1.71
CA TYR A 482 9.03 -4.64 2.82
C TYR A 482 9.70 -5.99 2.51
N GLY A 483 9.99 -6.78 3.53
CA GLY A 483 10.59 -8.11 3.38
C GLY A 483 11.99 -8.03 2.76
N ASN A 484 12.37 -8.97 1.89
CA ASN A 484 13.67 -8.96 1.20
C ASN A 484 13.65 -8.24 -0.16
N SER A 485 12.70 -7.31 -0.36
CA SER A 485 12.52 -6.66 -1.66
C SER A 485 13.60 -5.62 -1.91
N ILE A 486 14.04 -5.49 -3.18
CA ILE A 486 15.08 -4.54 -3.61
C ILE A 486 14.68 -3.97 -4.98
N PRO A 487 13.69 -3.06 -5.05
CA PRO A 487 13.34 -2.39 -6.31
C PRO A 487 14.51 -1.52 -6.80
N THR A 488 14.62 -1.39 -8.12
CA THR A 488 15.49 -0.40 -8.76
C THR A 488 14.64 0.68 -9.37
N ILE A 489 14.86 1.93 -8.95
CA ILE A 489 14.10 3.10 -9.38
C ILE A 489 15.06 4.04 -10.11
N SER A 490 14.77 4.32 -11.37
CA SER A 490 15.60 5.17 -12.21
C SER A 490 14.86 6.18 -13.07
N HIS A 491 15.53 7.28 -13.42
CA HIS A 491 15.02 8.33 -14.31
C HIS A 491 13.64 8.88 -13.92
N SER A 492 13.24 8.69 -12.67
CA SER A 492 11.89 8.97 -12.18
C SER A 492 11.85 10.32 -11.49
N VAL A 493 10.68 10.95 -11.50
CA VAL A 493 10.45 12.27 -10.93
C VAL A 493 9.45 12.17 -9.79
N PHE A 494 9.85 12.68 -8.62
CA PHE A 494 9.03 12.75 -7.42
C PHE A 494 8.77 14.21 -7.09
N SER A 495 7.50 14.63 -7.12
CA SER A 495 7.10 16.04 -6.92
C SER A 495 5.93 16.19 -5.95
N GLY A 496 6.02 17.19 -5.06
CA GLY A 496 4.90 17.62 -4.20
C GLY A 496 4.46 16.60 -3.15
N ASN A 497 5.40 15.78 -2.66
CA ASN A 497 5.15 14.71 -1.68
C ASN A 497 5.54 15.17 -0.26
N TYR A 498 4.64 15.04 0.72
CA TYR A 498 4.80 15.63 2.06
C TYR A 498 5.41 14.70 3.14
N SER A 499 5.81 13.47 2.79
CA SER A 499 6.21 12.41 3.74
C SER A 499 7.31 11.51 3.15
N SER A 500 7.71 10.44 3.86
CA SER A 500 8.60 9.40 3.30
C SER A 500 8.13 8.93 1.94
N ILE A 501 8.94 9.13 0.91
CA ILE A 501 8.58 8.79 -0.48
C ILE A 501 9.06 7.40 -0.80
N VAL A 502 10.34 7.10 -0.57
CA VAL A 502 10.92 5.78 -0.70
C VAL A 502 11.44 5.35 0.67
N SER A 503 10.84 4.30 1.21
CA SER A 503 11.23 3.75 2.51
C SER A 503 11.32 2.23 2.45
N ALA A 504 12.33 1.68 3.11
CA ALA A 504 12.53 0.25 3.27
C ALA A 504 12.43 -0.12 4.76
N ASP A 505 11.52 -1.03 5.09
CA ASP A 505 11.50 -1.73 6.37
C ASP A 505 12.02 -3.15 6.15
N SER A 506 13.12 -3.49 6.81
CA SER A 506 13.79 -4.80 6.71
C SER A 506 14.17 -5.25 5.28
N SER A 507 14.13 -4.32 4.31
CA SER A 507 14.28 -4.50 2.85
C SER A 507 15.44 -3.67 2.30
N GLY A 508 15.50 -3.40 0.99
CA GLY A 508 16.46 -2.51 0.35
C GLY A 508 15.86 -1.79 -0.85
N PHE A 509 16.61 -0.89 -1.48
CA PHE A 509 16.23 -0.27 -2.77
C PHE A 509 17.44 0.40 -3.43
N ASN A 510 17.40 0.53 -4.75
CA ASN A 510 18.39 1.28 -5.51
C ASN A 510 17.77 2.49 -6.20
N LEU A 511 18.36 3.67 -6.04
CA LEU A 511 17.92 4.93 -6.65
C LEU A 511 19.02 5.46 -7.58
N PHE A 512 18.72 5.57 -8.88
CA PHE A 512 19.64 6.09 -9.90
C PHE A 512 19.02 7.18 -10.77
N ASN A 513 19.70 8.30 -10.99
CA ASN A 513 19.28 9.29 -12.00
C ASN A 513 17.86 9.86 -11.76
N ASN A 514 17.41 9.93 -10.50
CA ASN A 514 16.06 10.43 -10.16
C ASN A 514 16.08 11.92 -9.78
N LEU A 515 14.92 12.57 -9.94
CA LEU A 515 14.67 13.93 -9.48
C LEU A 515 13.68 13.92 -8.32
N PHE A 516 14.07 14.50 -7.18
CA PHE A 516 13.20 14.77 -6.04
C PHE A 516 13.04 16.29 -5.90
N LEU A 517 11.84 16.79 -6.19
CA LEU A 517 11.56 18.21 -6.34
C LEU A 517 10.49 18.67 -5.34
N GLU A 518 10.84 19.62 -4.47
CA GLU A 518 9.89 20.24 -3.52
C GLU A 518 9.16 19.20 -2.64
N THR A 519 9.95 18.29 -2.07
CA THR A 519 9.45 17.15 -1.31
C THR A 519 9.85 17.19 0.16
N GLY A 520 9.04 16.62 1.05
CA GLY A 520 9.32 16.59 2.49
C GLY A 520 10.51 15.68 2.83
N HIS A 521 10.27 14.38 2.88
CA HIS A 521 11.28 13.39 3.30
C HIS A 521 11.50 12.31 2.23
N PRO A 522 12.13 12.61 1.09
CA PRO A 522 12.28 11.67 -0.02
C PRO A 522 12.69 10.25 0.34
N VAL A 523 13.78 10.07 1.06
CA VAL A 523 14.41 8.77 1.25
C VAL A 523 14.62 8.51 2.73
N SER A 524 14.04 7.43 3.24
CA SER A 524 14.22 6.98 4.63
C SER A 524 14.88 5.59 4.65
N ILE A 525 16.04 5.50 5.29
CA ILE A 525 16.92 4.33 5.25
C ILE A 525 16.99 3.69 6.62
N TYR A 526 16.40 2.49 6.75
CA TYR A 526 16.42 1.64 7.95
C TYR A 526 17.21 0.34 7.72
N THR A 527 18.02 0.28 6.66
CA THR A 527 18.68 -0.94 6.16
C THR A 527 20.02 -0.62 5.52
N ASP A 528 20.93 -1.60 5.48
CA ASP A 528 22.23 -1.48 4.81
C ASP A 528 22.14 -1.72 3.28
N SER A 529 21.03 -2.30 2.81
CA SER A 529 20.85 -2.68 1.40
C SER A 529 20.31 -1.51 0.54
N VAL A 530 20.97 -0.35 0.60
CA VAL A 530 20.57 0.84 -0.18
C VAL A 530 21.74 1.41 -0.96
N ILE A 531 21.48 1.67 -2.25
CA ILE A 531 22.35 2.46 -3.13
C ILE A 531 21.54 3.68 -3.59
N CYS A 532 22.06 4.87 -3.34
CA CYS A 532 21.50 6.13 -3.79
C CYS A 532 22.58 6.87 -4.58
N SER A 533 22.49 6.84 -5.90
CA SER A 533 23.51 7.45 -6.76
C SER A 533 22.96 8.28 -7.90
N ASN A 534 23.69 9.33 -8.29
CA ASN A 534 23.32 10.18 -9.43
C ASN A 534 21.92 10.81 -9.30
N ASN A 535 21.42 11.09 -8.10
CA ASN A 535 20.10 11.72 -7.94
C ASN A 535 20.23 13.23 -7.70
N LEU A 536 19.16 13.98 -8.01
CA LEU A 536 19.00 15.37 -7.62
C LEU A 536 17.94 15.49 -6.53
N PHE A 537 18.30 16.14 -5.42
CA PHE A 537 17.40 16.54 -4.35
C PHE A 537 17.33 18.08 -4.29
N TYR A 538 16.21 18.64 -4.75
CA TYR A 538 16.02 20.08 -4.92
C TYR A 538 14.88 20.60 -4.03
N ASN A 539 15.17 21.58 -3.18
CA ASN A 539 14.20 22.24 -2.29
C ASN A 539 13.39 21.27 -1.41
N CYS A 540 14.05 20.25 -0.85
CA CYS A 540 13.40 19.27 0.03
C CYS A 540 13.63 19.58 1.51
N THR A 541 12.75 19.07 2.39
CA THR A 541 12.91 19.28 3.84
C THR A 541 14.06 18.44 4.41
N SER A 542 14.06 17.13 4.17
CA SER A 542 15.13 16.23 4.59
C SER A 542 15.28 15.11 3.54
N PRO A 543 15.99 15.38 2.43
CA PRO A 543 16.19 14.44 1.32
C PRO A 543 16.45 13.01 1.73
N VAL A 544 17.49 12.79 2.54
CA VAL A 544 17.98 11.46 2.86
C VAL A 544 18.18 11.38 4.38
N SER A 545 17.36 10.56 5.02
CA SER A 545 17.44 10.28 6.45
C SER A 545 17.95 8.85 6.67
N ILE A 546 19.01 8.72 7.45
CA ILE A 546 19.69 7.45 7.78
C ILE A 546 19.48 7.19 9.27
N TYR A 547 18.95 6.02 9.60
CA TYR A 547 18.61 5.63 10.96
C TYR A 547 19.55 4.54 11.47
N GLU A 548 19.84 4.49 12.77
CA GLU A 548 20.39 3.31 13.48
C GLU A 548 21.68 2.69 12.91
N ASP A 549 22.70 3.51 12.66
CA ASP A 549 24.05 3.05 12.24
C ASP A 549 24.07 2.22 10.92
N ARG A 550 23.09 2.44 10.05
CA ARG A 550 23.06 1.84 8.70
C ARG A 550 24.12 2.45 7.80
N ASN A 551 24.61 1.65 6.86
CA ASN A 551 25.75 2.01 6.00
C ASN A 551 25.37 1.98 4.49
N PRO A 552 24.42 2.83 4.05
CA PRO A 552 24.09 2.93 2.63
C PRO A 552 25.26 3.49 1.80
N VAL A 553 25.18 3.30 0.48
CA VAL A 553 26.06 3.98 -0.48
C VAL A 553 25.36 5.24 -0.97
N ILE A 554 25.90 6.42 -0.65
CA ILE A 554 25.39 7.72 -1.09
C ILE A 554 26.47 8.41 -1.94
N ASP A 555 26.36 8.25 -3.26
CA ASP A 555 27.42 8.63 -4.21
C ASP A 555 26.90 9.53 -5.34
N ASN A 556 27.70 10.50 -5.80
CA ASN A 556 27.40 11.25 -7.02
C ASN A 556 26.03 11.96 -7.03
N ASN A 557 25.45 12.30 -5.89
CA ASN A 557 24.17 13.02 -5.84
C ASN A 557 24.39 14.53 -5.76
N ILE A 558 23.39 15.29 -6.21
CA ILE A 558 23.33 16.74 -6.02
C ILE A 558 22.24 17.08 -4.99
N PHE A 559 22.60 17.83 -3.95
CA PHE A 559 21.69 18.34 -2.91
C PHE A 559 21.68 19.87 -2.94
N VAL A 560 20.56 20.46 -3.36
CA VAL A 560 20.42 21.91 -3.54
C VAL A 560 19.18 22.46 -2.84
N GLY A 561 19.37 23.54 -2.06
CA GLY A 561 18.23 24.30 -1.50
C GLY A 561 17.45 23.56 -0.42
N ASN A 562 18.01 22.50 0.17
CA ASN A 562 17.31 21.67 1.15
C ASN A 562 17.41 22.26 2.56
N HIS A 563 16.45 21.96 3.43
CA HIS A 563 16.57 22.34 4.84
C HIS A 563 17.66 21.50 5.53
N ASN A 564 17.61 20.17 5.45
CA ASN A 564 18.68 19.29 5.95
C ASN A 564 19.03 18.20 4.93
N ALA A 565 20.10 18.39 4.14
CA ALA A 565 20.39 17.51 3.01
C ALA A 565 20.56 16.04 3.42
N LEU A 566 21.37 15.78 4.46
CA LEU A 566 21.53 14.46 5.08
C LEU A 566 21.26 14.53 6.59
N ALA A 567 20.36 13.68 7.05
CA ALA A 567 20.03 13.53 8.47
C ALA A 567 20.45 12.15 8.98
N PHE A 568 21.29 12.14 10.02
CA PHE A 568 21.74 10.93 10.71
C PHE A 568 21.03 10.83 12.06
N ILE A 569 20.23 9.79 12.26
CA ILE A 569 19.34 9.66 13.41
C ILE A 569 19.72 8.38 14.17
N ASN A 570 20.02 8.48 15.47
CA ASN A 570 20.46 7.34 16.28
C ASN A 570 21.69 6.60 15.72
N CYS A 571 22.61 7.32 15.06
CA CYS A 571 23.84 6.75 14.51
C CYS A 571 25.02 7.06 15.43
N TYR A 572 25.51 6.11 16.22
CA TYR A 572 26.60 6.33 17.19
C TYR A 572 27.98 5.92 16.66
N ALA A 573 28.04 5.00 15.69
CA ALA A 573 29.26 4.45 15.10
C ALA A 573 29.24 4.58 13.57
N ASN A 574 28.93 5.79 13.10
CA ASN A 574 28.60 6.05 11.71
C ASN A 574 29.79 5.85 10.76
N GLN A 575 29.70 4.83 9.89
CA GLN A 575 30.66 4.54 8.83
C GLN A 575 30.06 4.72 7.42
N THR A 576 28.93 5.44 7.33
CA THR A 576 28.23 5.66 6.06
C THR A 576 29.15 6.28 5.03
N ARG A 577 29.10 5.75 3.81
CA ARG A 577 29.88 6.26 2.68
C ARG A 577 29.06 7.34 1.98
N VAL A 578 29.33 8.59 2.32
CA VAL A 578 28.80 9.78 1.64
C VAL A 578 29.94 10.41 0.84
N ARG A 579 30.03 10.13 -0.45
CA ARG A 579 31.20 10.49 -1.26
C ARG A 579 30.84 11.04 -2.63
N TYR A 580 31.70 11.90 -3.19
CA TYR A 580 31.54 12.47 -4.54
C TYR A 580 30.17 13.15 -4.76
N ASN A 581 29.54 13.69 -3.72
CA ASN A 581 28.27 14.42 -3.83
C ASN A 581 28.54 15.93 -3.95
N CYS A 582 27.57 16.67 -4.49
CA CYS A 582 27.59 18.12 -4.52
C CYS A 582 26.52 18.70 -3.59
N PHE A 583 26.93 19.56 -2.65
CA PHE A 583 26.04 20.26 -1.72
C PHE A 583 26.05 21.76 -2.01
N TRP A 584 24.87 22.38 -2.14
CA TRP A 584 24.80 23.81 -2.38
C TRP A 584 23.55 24.48 -1.82
N ASN A 585 23.76 25.58 -1.10
CA ASN A 585 22.68 26.43 -0.58
C ASN A 585 21.62 25.65 0.22
N ASN A 586 22.03 24.59 0.91
CA ASN A 586 21.19 23.94 1.91
C ASN A 586 21.26 24.75 3.22
N GLU A 587 20.19 24.76 4.02
CA GLU A 587 20.22 25.38 5.34
C GLU A 587 21.14 24.60 6.29
N GLY A 588 21.16 23.27 6.16
CA GLY A 588 22.15 22.36 6.73
C GLY A 588 22.51 21.23 5.78
N ASP A 589 23.79 21.02 5.53
CA ASP A 589 24.26 19.89 4.70
C ASP A 589 24.18 18.57 5.46
N PHE A 590 24.57 18.57 6.75
CA PHE A 590 24.61 17.38 7.59
C PHE A 590 24.06 17.68 8.98
N THR A 591 23.14 16.85 9.45
CA THR A 591 22.61 16.93 10.82
C THR A 591 22.69 15.58 11.52
N SER A 592 22.92 15.59 12.83
CA SER A 592 22.88 14.40 13.67
C SER A 592 21.90 14.59 14.82
N SER A 593 20.90 13.73 14.91
CA SER A 593 19.97 13.65 16.04
C SER A 593 20.31 12.43 16.86
N PHE A 594 20.80 12.63 18.08
CA PHE A 594 21.24 11.56 18.99
C PHE A 594 22.27 10.63 18.33
N GLY A 595 23.46 11.15 18.01
CA GLY A 595 24.48 10.38 17.30
C GLY A 595 25.69 11.22 16.87
N SER A 596 26.48 10.68 15.95
CA SER A 596 27.64 11.30 15.34
C SER A 596 27.55 11.32 13.80
N LEU A 597 28.16 12.35 13.22
CA LEU A 597 28.40 12.42 11.77
C LEU A 597 29.59 11.54 11.38
N PRO A 598 29.69 11.09 10.12
CA PRO A 598 30.90 10.45 9.62
C PRO A 598 32.13 11.36 9.84
N PRO A 599 33.26 10.84 10.33
CA PRO A 599 34.46 11.65 10.57
C PRO A 599 34.92 12.39 9.31
N PHE A 600 35.32 13.65 9.46
CA PHE A 600 35.83 14.53 8.39
C PHE A 600 34.82 14.95 7.30
N ILE A 601 33.55 14.57 7.41
CA ILE A 601 32.53 14.99 6.45
C ILE A 601 32.34 16.51 6.50
N GLY A 602 32.34 17.16 5.33
CA GLY A 602 32.26 18.62 5.23
C GLY A 602 33.55 19.38 5.58
N GLU A 603 34.59 18.72 6.08
CA GLU A 603 35.88 19.35 6.34
C GLU A 603 36.73 19.41 5.06
N LEU A 604 36.72 20.57 4.39
CA LEU A 604 37.51 20.82 3.18
C LEU A 604 39.00 20.61 3.46
N SER A 605 39.55 19.52 2.94
CA SER A 605 40.89 19.04 3.31
C SER A 605 41.74 18.62 2.11
N GLN A 606 41.15 18.53 0.91
CA GLN A 606 41.84 18.11 -0.30
C GLN A 606 41.22 18.73 -1.57
N LEU A 607 41.75 18.35 -2.73
CA LEU A 607 41.26 18.75 -4.05
C LEU A 607 40.75 17.52 -4.80
N ASN A 608 39.66 17.67 -5.58
CA ASN A 608 39.16 16.64 -6.49
C ASN A 608 39.94 16.65 -7.83
N TYR A 609 39.51 15.83 -8.80
CA TYR A 609 40.12 15.76 -10.15
C TYR A 609 40.05 17.08 -10.92
N ASN A 610 39.04 17.91 -10.66
CA ASN A 610 38.87 19.23 -11.29
C ASN A 610 39.66 20.35 -10.60
N ASN A 611 40.43 20.01 -9.55
CA ASN A 611 41.09 20.95 -8.64
C ASN A 611 40.13 21.82 -7.81
N ASP A 612 38.88 21.40 -7.65
CA ASP A 612 37.95 22.01 -6.71
C ASP A 612 38.24 21.54 -5.29
N SER A 613 38.04 22.44 -4.32
CA SER A 613 38.15 22.09 -2.91
C SER A 613 37.04 21.13 -2.50
N CYS A 614 37.41 20.03 -1.86
CA CYS A 614 36.48 19.01 -1.40
C CYS A 614 36.84 18.49 0.00
N ASP A 615 35.87 17.82 0.63
CA ASP A 615 36.10 17.12 1.90
C ASP A 615 36.89 15.81 1.71
N PHE A 616 37.14 15.10 2.81
CA PHE A 616 37.86 13.83 2.81
C PHE A 616 37.22 12.75 1.91
N TYR A 617 35.91 12.84 1.67
CA TYR A 617 35.14 11.90 0.86
C TYR A 617 34.91 12.40 -0.57
N TYR A 618 35.61 13.45 -1.00
CA TYR A 618 35.47 14.08 -2.31
C TYR A 618 34.09 14.71 -2.55
N ASN A 619 33.34 15.03 -1.50
CA ASN A 619 32.16 15.86 -1.65
C ASN A 619 32.57 17.32 -1.91
N ILE A 620 31.87 17.97 -2.85
CA ILE A 620 32.09 19.38 -3.21
C ILE A 620 30.94 20.25 -2.69
N PHE A 621 31.24 21.51 -2.38
CA PHE A 621 30.32 22.44 -1.70
C PHE A 621 30.16 23.72 -2.51
N VAL A 622 29.78 23.56 -3.79
CA VAL A 622 29.80 24.61 -4.82
C VAL A 622 28.53 24.57 -5.64
N TYR A 623 28.20 25.69 -6.30
CA TYR A 623 27.01 25.76 -7.15
C TYR A 623 27.13 24.79 -8.35
N PRO A 624 26.16 23.88 -8.57
CA PRO A 624 26.20 22.95 -9.70
C PRO A 624 26.10 23.59 -11.09
N ALA A 625 25.74 24.87 -11.20
CA ALA A 625 25.57 25.59 -12.47
C ALA A 625 24.59 24.91 -13.45
N PHE A 626 23.32 24.82 -13.04
CA PHE A 626 22.22 24.33 -13.87
C PHE A 626 21.84 25.31 -14.99
N THR A 627 21.27 24.77 -16.07
CA THR A 627 20.86 25.53 -17.26
C THR A 627 19.68 26.45 -16.99
N ASP A 628 18.57 25.93 -16.44
CA ASP A 628 17.39 26.74 -16.11
C ASP A 628 16.51 26.09 -15.03
N THR A 629 16.77 26.42 -13.76
CA THR A 629 16.00 25.88 -12.64
C THR A 629 14.56 26.37 -12.59
N LEU A 630 14.20 27.50 -13.22
CA LEU A 630 12.83 28.03 -13.20
C LEU A 630 11.88 27.21 -14.07
N ASN A 631 12.42 26.54 -15.09
CA ASN A 631 11.68 25.66 -15.99
C ASN A 631 11.95 24.17 -15.73
N ASN A 632 12.50 23.81 -14.55
CA ASN A 632 12.90 22.46 -14.18
C ASN A 632 13.93 21.81 -15.14
N ASP A 633 14.77 22.63 -15.78
CA ASP A 633 15.90 22.15 -16.58
C ASP A 633 17.17 22.13 -15.72
N PHE A 634 17.47 20.94 -15.21
CA PHE A 634 18.61 20.69 -14.32
C PHE A 634 19.84 20.13 -15.05
N HIS A 635 19.91 20.23 -16.38
CA HIS A 635 21.15 19.90 -17.09
C HIS A 635 22.27 20.85 -16.66
N LEU A 636 23.49 20.31 -16.56
CA LEU A 636 24.68 21.08 -16.23
C LEU A 636 25.05 22.01 -17.38
N THR A 637 25.49 23.22 -17.05
CA THR A 637 26.14 24.12 -18.02
C THR A 637 27.61 23.74 -18.19
N GLU A 638 28.24 24.19 -19.27
CA GLU A 638 29.66 23.91 -19.59
C GLU A 638 30.67 24.37 -18.52
N LEU A 639 30.25 25.23 -17.58
CA LEU A 639 31.09 25.74 -16.49
C LEU A 639 30.81 25.03 -15.16
N SER A 640 30.03 23.95 -15.18
CA SER A 640 29.67 23.24 -13.97
C SER A 640 30.87 22.54 -13.33
N PRO A 641 31.07 22.71 -12.00
CA PRO A 641 32.09 21.96 -11.28
C PRO A 641 31.71 20.48 -11.07
N CYS A 642 30.48 20.09 -11.43
CA CYS A 642 29.99 18.71 -11.31
C CYS A 642 30.41 17.83 -12.50
N ILE A 643 30.85 18.44 -13.61
CA ILE A 643 31.31 17.74 -14.81
C ILE A 643 32.62 17.01 -14.49
N ASP A 644 32.74 15.72 -14.81
CA ASP A 644 33.88 14.84 -14.56
C ASP A 644 34.31 14.75 -13.07
N ALA A 645 33.44 15.15 -12.14
CA ALA A 645 33.77 15.28 -10.72
C ALA A 645 33.31 14.11 -9.85
N GLY A 646 32.56 13.16 -10.41
CA GLY A 646 31.98 12.03 -9.69
C GLY A 646 33.00 10.94 -9.40
N ASN A 647 32.51 9.86 -8.79
CA ASN A 647 33.30 8.69 -8.41
C ASN A 647 33.97 8.03 -9.64
N PRO A 648 35.31 8.03 -9.75
CA PRO A 648 36.03 7.45 -10.89
C PRO A 648 35.89 5.92 -11.00
N GLU A 649 35.49 5.26 -9.91
CA GLU A 649 35.24 3.81 -9.88
C GLU A 649 33.81 3.45 -10.31
N SER A 650 32.97 4.44 -10.60
CA SER A 650 31.64 4.22 -11.17
C SER A 650 31.72 3.99 -12.69
N SER A 651 30.58 3.69 -13.32
CA SER A 651 30.56 3.58 -14.80
C SER A 651 30.81 4.95 -15.41
N PHE A 652 31.65 5.02 -16.45
CA PHE A 652 31.86 6.25 -17.21
C PHE A 652 30.56 6.76 -17.84
N ASP A 653 30.51 8.07 -18.05
CA ASP A 653 29.42 8.69 -18.80
C ASP A 653 29.44 8.22 -20.27
N PRO A 654 28.33 8.38 -21.02
CA PRO A 654 28.24 7.91 -22.39
C PRO A 654 29.30 8.46 -23.36
N ASP A 655 29.94 9.59 -23.05
CA ASP A 655 31.07 10.16 -23.80
C ASP A 655 32.46 9.65 -23.34
N LEU A 656 32.46 8.68 -22.41
CA LEU A 656 33.62 7.97 -21.87
C LEU A 656 34.50 8.81 -20.93
N THR A 657 33.99 9.90 -20.37
CA THR A 657 34.68 10.64 -19.30
C THR A 657 34.32 10.10 -17.91
N ILE A 658 35.00 10.62 -16.88
CA ILE A 658 34.65 10.32 -15.47
C ILE A 658 33.19 10.71 -15.27
N ALA A 659 32.42 9.90 -14.54
CA ALA A 659 31.02 10.20 -14.30
C ALA A 659 30.84 11.60 -13.68
N ASP A 660 29.87 12.34 -14.20
CA ASP A 660 29.40 13.58 -13.62
C ASP A 660 28.69 13.34 -12.28
N ILE A 661 28.67 14.36 -11.42
CA ILE A 661 27.83 14.35 -10.23
C ILE A 661 26.42 14.74 -10.65
N GLY A 662 25.43 13.92 -10.33
CA GLY A 662 24.01 14.18 -10.56
C GLY A 662 23.36 13.30 -11.62
N PRO A 663 22.07 13.55 -11.93
CA PRO A 663 21.26 12.69 -12.79
C PRO A 663 21.48 12.90 -14.29
N TYR A 664 22.11 14.00 -14.68
CA TYR A 664 22.34 14.39 -16.06
C TYR A 664 23.82 14.60 -16.30
N TYR A 665 24.39 13.81 -17.20
CA TYR A 665 25.76 14.01 -17.65
C TYR A 665 25.81 15.15 -18.69
N PHE A 666 26.93 15.84 -18.72
CA PHE A 666 27.29 16.82 -19.73
C PHE A 666 28.05 16.12 -20.85
N TYR A 667 27.56 16.23 -22.08
CA TYR A 667 28.23 15.61 -23.21
C TYR A 667 29.39 16.48 -23.70
N HIS A 668 30.62 16.01 -23.51
CA HIS A 668 31.80 16.63 -24.09
C HIS A 668 31.82 16.46 -25.60
N ILE A 669 31.52 17.54 -26.35
CA ILE A 669 31.66 17.54 -27.81
C ILE A 669 33.15 17.44 -28.16
N THR A 670 33.62 16.22 -28.41
CA THR A 670 34.95 15.98 -28.96
C THR A 670 34.90 15.92 -30.50
N SER A 671 34.54 17.03 -31.15
CA SER A 671 34.79 17.15 -32.59
C SER A 671 35.07 18.59 -33.04
N ILE A 672 36.11 18.73 -33.86
CA ILE A 672 36.54 19.98 -34.48
C ILE A 672 35.60 20.32 -35.65
N ASN A 673 34.96 21.49 -35.58
CA ASN A 673 34.22 22.27 -36.59
C ASN A 673 32.72 21.97 -36.83
N ASP A 674 31.88 22.83 -36.23
CA ASP A 674 30.42 22.77 -36.03
C ASP A 674 29.48 22.86 -37.23
N ASN A 675 29.90 22.95 -38.48
CA ASN A 675 28.92 23.23 -39.57
C ASN A 675 28.28 21.99 -40.22
N TYR A 676 28.65 20.76 -39.83
CA TYR A 676 28.09 19.55 -40.45
C TYR A 676 27.54 18.50 -39.48
N ALA A 677 27.93 18.50 -38.20
CA ALA A 677 27.27 17.69 -37.17
C ALA A 677 25.79 18.08 -37.02
N ASP A 678 25.46 19.35 -37.23
CA ASP A 678 24.09 19.87 -37.20
C ASP A 678 23.15 19.24 -38.23
N ASN A 679 23.65 18.63 -39.30
CA ASN A 679 22.83 17.98 -40.33
C ASN A 679 22.54 16.50 -40.03
N LEU A 680 23.13 15.95 -38.98
CA LEU A 680 22.99 14.54 -38.59
C LEU A 680 21.93 14.42 -37.48
N GLU A 681 20.94 13.55 -37.67
CA GLU A 681 19.96 13.20 -36.64
C GLU A 681 20.48 12.05 -35.75
N PHE A 682 21.10 11.04 -36.36
CA PHE A 682 21.89 10.03 -35.63
C PHE A 682 22.90 9.35 -36.55
N PHE A 683 23.94 8.80 -35.95
CA PHE A 683 24.83 7.79 -36.51
C PHE A 683 25.06 6.73 -35.46
N ARG A 684 24.90 5.45 -35.81
CA ARG A 684 25.02 4.33 -34.88
C ARG A 684 25.71 3.16 -35.55
N VAL A 685 26.61 2.51 -34.83
CA VAL A 685 27.23 1.25 -35.22
C VAL A 685 26.98 0.20 -34.16
N PHE A 686 26.30 -0.89 -34.52
CA PHE A 686 25.83 -1.89 -33.56
C PHE A 686 25.85 -3.32 -34.13
N PRO A 687 26.02 -4.34 -33.27
CA PRO A 687 26.29 -4.25 -31.84
C PRO A 687 27.72 -3.78 -31.53
N ASN A 688 27.93 -3.24 -30.33
CA ASN A 688 29.25 -2.91 -29.79
C ASN A 688 29.37 -3.49 -28.36
N PRO A 689 30.19 -4.53 -28.11
CA PRO A 689 31.13 -5.16 -29.04
C PRO A 689 30.45 -5.89 -30.22
N ALA A 690 31.07 -5.79 -31.40
CA ALA A 690 30.64 -6.36 -32.66
C ALA A 690 31.13 -7.81 -32.83
N GLY A 691 30.25 -8.69 -33.33
CA GLY A 691 30.56 -10.07 -33.71
C GLY A 691 30.80 -10.22 -35.23
N SER A 692 30.16 -11.21 -35.87
CA SER A 692 30.30 -11.46 -37.31
C SER A 692 29.60 -10.43 -38.21
N ASP A 693 28.70 -9.62 -37.64
CA ASP A 693 27.87 -8.68 -38.36
C ASP A 693 27.88 -7.33 -37.66
N ILE A 694 28.22 -6.29 -38.42
CA ILE A 694 28.23 -4.90 -37.96
C ILE A 694 27.16 -4.16 -38.73
N ASN A 695 26.13 -3.68 -38.05
CA ASN A 695 25.10 -2.84 -38.63
C ASN A 695 25.46 -1.38 -38.42
N ILE A 696 25.34 -0.59 -39.47
CA ILE A 696 25.64 0.83 -39.49
C ILE A 696 24.38 1.54 -39.93
N ALA A 697 23.87 2.44 -39.10
CA ALA A 697 22.69 3.21 -39.41
C ALA A 697 22.98 4.70 -39.23
N TYR A 698 22.58 5.50 -40.22
CA TYR A 698 22.58 6.96 -40.07
C TYR A 698 21.28 7.56 -40.61
N LYS A 699 20.95 8.74 -40.09
CA LYS A 699 19.85 9.56 -40.58
C LYS A 699 20.26 11.03 -40.54
N LEU A 700 20.03 11.74 -41.65
CA LEU A 700 20.21 13.19 -41.75
C LEU A 700 18.89 13.91 -41.42
N LYS A 701 18.97 15.14 -40.90
CA LYS A 701 17.79 15.96 -40.60
C LYS A 701 16.96 16.22 -41.90
N PRO A 702 15.63 16.36 -41.82
CA PRO A 702 14.74 16.46 -42.99
C PRO A 702 15.08 17.58 -43.98
N ASP A 703 15.66 18.69 -43.51
CA ASP A 703 15.99 19.86 -44.32
C ASP A 703 17.38 19.76 -45.00
N THR A 704 18.10 18.67 -44.79
CA THR A 704 19.44 18.46 -45.37
C THR A 704 19.31 18.19 -46.87
N LYS A 705 19.93 19.03 -47.70
CA LYS A 705 19.99 18.81 -49.15
C LYS A 705 20.76 17.52 -49.47
N ALA A 706 20.55 16.96 -50.66
CA ALA A 706 21.34 15.82 -51.12
C ALA A 706 22.84 16.15 -51.04
N VAL A 707 23.54 15.46 -50.15
CA VAL A 707 24.99 15.57 -49.89
C VAL A 707 25.68 14.24 -50.18
N ASP A 708 26.97 14.31 -50.50
CA ASP A 708 27.83 13.14 -50.55
C ASP A 708 28.12 12.65 -49.13
N VAL A 709 27.68 11.44 -48.82
CA VAL A 709 27.97 10.76 -47.55
C VAL A 709 29.12 9.78 -47.79
N ARG A 710 30.11 9.74 -46.91
CA ARG A 710 31.17 8.73 -46.96
C ARG A 710 31.35 8.10 -45.59
N LEU A 711 31.35 6.78 -45.55
CA LEU A 711 31.72 5.98 -44.40
C LEU A 711 33.18 5.56 -44.54
N LYS A 712 33.98 5.80 -43.51
CA LYS A 712 35.36 5.31 -43.40
C LYS A 712 35.52 4.49 -42.13
N VAL A 713 36.38 3.47 -42.16
CA VAL A 713 36.72 2.68 -40.98
C VAL A 713 38.22 2.69 -40.80
N PHE A 714 38.69 3.09 -39.62
CA PHE A 714 40.10 3.15 -39.27
C PHE A 714 40.45 2.13 -38.19
N ASP A 715 41.64 1.55 -38.28
CA ASP A 715 42.23 0.79 -37.17
C ASP A 715 42.83 1.71 -36.09
N LEU A 716 43.31 1.13 -34.98
CA LEU A 716 43.97 1.88 -33.90
C LEU A 716 45.25 2.61 -34.32
N ASN A 717 45.89 2.22 -35.43
CA ASN A 717 47.07 2.88 -35.95
C ASN A 717 46.71 4.04 -36.91
N GLY A 718 45.41 4.30 -37.12
CA GLY A 718 44.92 5.30 -38.05
C GLY A 718 44.96 4.86 -39.52
N SER A 719 45.15 3.57 -39.80
CA SER A 719 45.08 3.03 -41.15
C SER A 719 43.62 2.89 -41.59
N GLU A 720 43.27 3.44 -42.75
CA GLU A 720 41.95 3.28 -43.36
C GLU A 720 41.79 1.84 -43.90
N ILE A 721 40.77 1.13 -43.40
CA ILE A 721 40.48 -0.27 -43.74
C ILE A 721 39.30 -0.36 -44.73
N ILE A 722 38.31 0.53 -44.58
CA ILE A 722 37.12 0.59 -45.44
C ILE A 722 36.85 2.05 -45.79
N SER A 723 36.46 2.31 -47.04
CA SER A 723 35.89 3.59 -47.47
C SER A 723 34.77 3.35 -48.48
N GLU A 724 33.55 3.75 -48.12
CA GLU A 724 32.36 3.61 -48.96
C GLU A 724 31.64 4.96 -49.10
N GLY A 725 31.25 5.31 -50.32
CA GLY A 725 30.54 6.56 -50.62
C GLY A 725 29.09 6.31 -51.06
N PHE A 726 28.18 7.13 -50.56
CA PHE A 726 26.75 7.11 -50.86
C PHE A 726 26.31 8.51 -51.30
N HIS A 727 25.63 8.60 -52.45
CA HIS A 727 25.17 9.88 -52.98
C HIS A 727 23.63 9.99 -52.84
N GLY A 728 23.15 11.06 -52.20
CA GLY A 728 21.73 11.41 -52.15
C GLY A 728 20.87 10.53 -51.23
N GLN A 729 21.48 9.75 -50.33
CA GLN A 729 20.78 8.96 -49.32
C GLN A 729 20.76 9.69 -47.98
N THR A 730 19.58 10.12 -47.54
CA THR A 730 19.38 10.79 -46.24
C THR A 730 19.22 9.79 -45.09
N MET A 731 19.05 8.50 -45.40
CA MET A 731 19.00 7.40 -44.43
C MET A 731 19.55 6.13 -45.06
N LEU A 732 20.36 5.39 -44.32
CA LEU A 732 20.88 4.10 -44.73
C LEU A 732 21.01 3.17 -43.53
N SER A 733 20.74 1.89 -43.75
CA SER A 733 21.13 0.80 -42.88
C SER A 733 21.98 -0.18 -43.69
N LEU A 734 23.26 -0.31 -43.32
CA LEU A 734 24.23 -1.17 -43.98
C LEU A 734 24.65 -2.28 -43.03
N ARG A 735 24.74 -3.51 -43.54
CA ARG A 735 25.33 -4.64 -42.82
C ARG A 735 26.70 -4.95 -43.41
N LEU A 736 27.75 -4.77 -42.63
CA LEU A 736 29.09 -5.24 -42.94
C LEU A 736 29.27 -6.65 -42.36
N SER A 737 29.41 -7.65 -43.22
CA SER A 737 29.87 -8.97 -42.82
C SER A 737 31.36 -8.91 -42.49
N ASN A 738 31.76 -9.36 -41.31
CA ASN A 738 33.09 -9.25 -40.71
C ASN A 738 34.22 -10.03 -41.43
N ASN A 739 34.07 -10.36 -42.71
CA ASN A 739 35.00 -11.21 -43.46
C ASN A 739 36.38 -10.55 -43.72
N ASN A 740 36.54 -9.24 -43.43
CA ASN A 740 37.76 -8.48 -43.69
C ASN A 740 38.24 -7.59 -42.52
N ILE A 741 37.61 -7.64 -41.34
CA ILE A 741 38.00 -6.83 -40.17
C ILE A 741 38.49 -7.79 -39.07
N SER A 742 39.77 -7.70 -38.69
CA SER A 742 40.35 -8.54 -37.62
C SER A 742 39.83 -8.14 -36.24
N TYR A 743 39.97 -9.01 -35.23
CA TYR A 743 39.70 -8.64 -33.84
C TYR A 743 40.51 -7.41 -33.42
N GLY A 744 39.84 -6.43 -32.82
CA GLY A 744 40.47 -5.15 -32.48
C GLY A 744 39.48 -4.01 -32.28
N THR A 745 40.00 -2.83 -32.03
CA THR A 745 39.23 -1.59 -31.94
C THR A 745 39.31 -0.83 -33.25
N TYR A 746 38.16 -0.36 -33.72
CA TYR A 746 38.03 0.41 -34.96
C TYR A 746 37.24 1.69 -34.73
N PHE A 747 37.51 2.70 -35.55
CA PHE A 747 36.77 3.96 -35.58
C PHE A 747 35.99 4.05 -36.89
N PHE A 748 34.67 4.03 -36.79
CA PHE A 748 33.76 4.26 -37.91
C PHE A 748 33.51 5.75 -38.01
N VAL A 749 33.85 6.35 -39.14
CA VAL A 749 33.82 7.79 -39.38
C VAL A 749 32.81 8.07 -40.48
N LEU A 750 31.82 8.90 -40.18
CA LEU A 750 30.88 9.40 -41.17
C LEU A 750 31.35 10.79 -41.64
N GLU A 751 31.48 10.97 -42.94
CA GLU A 751 31.80 12.25 -43.59
C GLU A 751 30.62 12.74 -44.45
N LEU A 752 30.34 14.04 -44.41
CA LEU A 752 29.46 14.74 -45.35
C LEU A 752 30.30 15.72 -46.16
N GLU A 753 30.25 15.66 -47.50
CA GLU A 753 31.04 16.52 -48.41
C GLU A 753 32.55 16.55 -48.09
N ASN A 754 33.12 15.40 -47.69
CA ASN A 754 34.52 15.23 -47.25
C ASN A 754 34.86 15.90 -45.90
N LYS A 755 33.87 16.16 -45.04
CA LYS A 755 34.08 16.61 -43.66
C LYS A 755 33.51 15.61 -42.69
N THR A 756 34.29 15.21 -41.69
CA THR A 756 33.84 14.33 -40.62
C THR A 756 32.71 14.97 -39.83
N VAL A 757 31.62 14.22 -39.63
CA VAL A 757 30.44 14.67 -38.87
C VAL A 757 30.13 13.80 -37.67
N ALA A 758 30.59 12.55 -37.66
CA ALA A 758 30.45 11.65 -36.52
C ALA A 758 31.55 10.59 -36.55
N ILE A 759 31.90 10.11 -35.37
CA ILE A 759 32.88 9.03 -35.15
C ILE A 759 32.30 8.08 -34.11
N GLU A 760 32.31 6.78 -34.40
CA GLU A 760 31.86 5.71 -33.52
C GLU A 760 32.99 4.71 -33.27
N LYS A 761 33.31 4.45 -32.00
CA LYS A 761 34.34 3.48 -31.62
C LYS A 761 33.71 2.11 -31.42
N VAL A 762 34.17 1.11 -32.18
CA VAL A 762 33.60 -0.24 -32.15
C VAL A 762 34.68 -1.27 -31.80
N ILE A 763 34.37 -2.17 -30.87
CA ILE A 763 35.22 -3.29 -30.49
C ILE A 763 34.75 -4.53 -31.25
N VAL A 764 35.57 -5.08 -32.15
CA VAL A 764 35.28 -6.32 -32.90
C VAL A 764 35.88 -7.50 -32.15
N LYS A 765 35.03 -8.47 -31.76
CA LYS A 765 35.35 -9.62 -30.90
C LYS A 765 35.17 -10.97 -31.56
#